data_AF-K5WYN0-F1
#
_entry.id   AF-K5WYN0-F1
#
_cell.length_a   1.000
_cell.length_b   1.000
_cell.length_c   1.000
_cell.angle_alpha   90.00
_cell.angle_beta   90.00
_cell.angle_gamma   90.00
#
_symmetry.space_group_name_H-M   'P 1'
#
loop_
_entity.id
_entity.type
_entity.pdbx_description
1 polymer ?
#
loop_
_entity_poly.entity_id
_entity_poly.type
_entity_poly.pdbx_seq_one_letter_code
_entity_poly.pdbx_strand_id
1 'polypeptide(L)'
;MEDAVSSNSISFFPFLLLCYPRADRFKTSLQFRPVPYGQYYDALDACKVADYVVFVLSPTVEVDTWGDTLLRSLQTQGLPEVVSVMAPNTLMDPKSRSGIMKSLLSFMQYFVPTQTKVFDLNVSSDRTNALRTLSEGTPGDPRWRDGRTWVLGEAAEWDDGVLRVTGVVRGAALSANRLMHLPNFGDYQISKIFSAPLPRQHSKTNGMDIEPTLIVEPDHDEADSLISSNDPDDMANEQTWPTEEEMNAVSGDGQEHIPDASKGTTPKIVKRIPKGMSEYQAAWIVDETDDEDDGEEGEGGDHEMEEQEEQEEMVDLVIGENKDTESAIQQDADFEDLDLEEEGRQLEKWRNRKREEDDDLQFPDELDTPQDVPARTRFQRYRGLRSFRTSPWDPYENLPRDYARIFQFQDFKRTERSVRRKSEEDNNTVEPGTRVTIHLRDVPEAAAKRGLVILFSLFQHEHKKSVLHFTVQRNTEYDGSVRSKDPMILCVGPRRFVINPIYSQHTRGGGKGPNNVHKFERFFRHGVTNVATTYGPIVYGNQSCMLLRETSNEQAPHLVAMGSFLNPDTTRIIAKRIILTGHPFKVHKKTATVRYMFFNADDVLYFKPIQLHTKHGRTGHIRQSLGTHGYLKAHFDGPINQMDTVCMPLYKRVYPKWSRLWTAGEGGPISLAIHDGALQTVDDAMEE
;
A
#
# COMPACT_ATOMS: atom_id res chain seq x y z
N MET A 1 38.49 18.54 23.36
CA MET A 1 37.26 19.37 23.41
C MET A 1 37.43 20.61 24.28
N GLU A 2 38.62 20.92 24.81
CA GLU A 2 38.88 22.16 25.58
C GLU A 2 39.63 23.24 24.79
N ASP A 3 40.30 22.92 23.67
CA ASP A 3 41.13 23.92 22.95
C ASP A 3 40.48 24.59 21.73
N ALA A 4 39.18 24.40 21.49
CA ALA A 4 38.49 24.94 20.30
C ALA A 4 37.58 26.15 20.58
N VAL A 5 37.66 26.77 21.77
CA VAL A 5 36.71 27.82 22.21
C VAL A 5 37.30 29.24 22.10
N SER A 6 38.54 29.42 21.62
CA SER A 6 39.17 30.76 21.52
C SER A 6 39.44 31.22 20.09
N SER A 7 38.41 31.37 19.26
CA SER A 7 38.44 32.42 18.22
C SER A 7 37.05 32.69 17.65
N ASN A 8 36.59 33.93 17.88
CA ASN A 8 35.41 34.50 17.26
C ASN A 8 35.61 34.62 15.74
N SER A 9 34.99 33.73 14.97
CA SER A 9 34.50 33.98 13.60
C SER A 9 33.76 32.75 13.08
N ILE A 10 32.54 32.51 13.57
CA ILE A 10 31.64 31.52 12.97
C ILE A 10 31.05 32.18 11.71
N SER A 11 31.73 32.02 10.58
CA SER A 11 31.12 32.17 9.27
C SER A 11 30.44 30.85 8.93
N PHE A 12 29.11 30.91 8.79
CA PHE A 12 28.27 29.81 8.35
C PHE A 12 28.68 29.40 6.92
N PHE A 13 29.42 28.30 6.80
CA PHE A 13 29.56 27.53 5.56
C PHE A 13 28.92 26.15 5.78
N PRO A 14 27.97 25.71 4.93
CA PRO A 14 27.26 24.45 5.11
C PRO A 14 28.06 23.34 4.42
N PHE A 15 29.06 22.79 5.10
CA PHE A 15 29.61 21.49 4.73
C PHE A 15 29.59 20.59 5.95
N LEU A 16 28.91 19.45 5.78
CA LEU A 16 28.83 18.32 6.71
C LEU A 16 30.19 18.07 7.37
N LEU A 17 30.31 18.46 8.64
CA LEU A 17 31.53 18.25 9.40
C LEU A 17 31.58 16.78 9.85
N LEU A 18 32.10 15.93 8.96
CA LEU A 18 32.58 14.58 9.29
C LEU A 18 33.68 14.71 10.34
N CYS A 19 33.31 14.57 11.60
CA CYS A 19 34.30 14.52 12.67
C CYS A 19 34.71 13.05 12.87
N TYR A 20 35.98 12.74 12.59
CA TYR A 20 36.66 11.53 13.06
C TYR A 20 37.50 11.85 14.30
N PRO A 21 36.89 12.06 15.49
CA PRO A 21 37.68 12.06 16.70
C PRO A 21 38.21 10.65 16.92
N ARG A 22 39.52 10.48 16.71
CA ARG A 22 40.21 9.31 17.25
C ARG A 22 40.29 9.52 18.75
N ALA A 23 39.53 8.73 19.50
CA ALA A 23 39.61 8.79 20.95
C ALA A 23 40.86 8.01 21.37
N ASP A 24 42.03 8.66 21.36
CA ASP A 24 43.32 8.01 21.65
C ASP A 24 43.34 7.27 22.99
N ARG A 25 42.56 7.76 23.96
CA ARG A 25 42.35 7.12 25.26
C ARG A 25 41.73 5.71 25.15
N PHE A 26 40.81 5.51 24.22
CA PHE A 26 40.05 4.27 24.04
C PHE A 26 40.52 3.47 22.82
N LYS A 27 41.41 4.03 21.99
CA LYS A 27 41.91 3.44 20.73
C LYS A 27 40.80 3.11 19.72
N THR A 28 39.66 3.79 19.81
CA THR A 28 38.52 3.65 18.90
C THR A 28 38.38 4.90 18.02
N SER A 29 37.91 4.68 16.79
CA SER A 29 37.52 5.74 15.87
C SER A 29 36.01 5.86 15.86
N LEU A 30 35.50 7.02 16.26
CA LEU A 30 34.08 7.33 16.20
C LEU A 30 33.80 8.24 15.00
N GLN A 31 32.66 8.05 14.36
CA GLN A 31 32.18 8.90 13.26
C GLN A 31 30.84 9.50 13.69
N PHE A 32 30.83 10.79 14.00
CA PHE A 32 29.60 11.50 14.36
C PHE A 32 28.95 12.08 13.10
N ARG A 33 27.66 11.83 12.93
CA ARG A 33 26.84 12.41 11.86
C ARG A 33 25.68 13.20 12.46
N PRO A 34 25.80 14.54 12.56
CA PRO A 34 24.67 15.35 12.98
C PRO A 34 23.62 15.36 11.86
N VAL A 35 22.38 15.07 12.22
CA VAL A 35 21.23 15.24 11.33
C VAL A 35 20.60 16.59 11.66
N PRO A 36 20.38 17.48 10.68
CA PRO A 36 19.74 18.76 10.95
C PRO A 36 18.28 18.54 11.38
N TYR A 37 17.83 19.39 12.31
CA TYR A 37 16.44 19.36 12.78
C TYR A 37 15.48 19.69 11.62
N GLY A 38 14.31 19.04 11.61
CA GLY A 38 13.30 19.21 10.56
C GLY A 38 13.49 18.34 9.31
N GLN A 39 14.56 17.55 9.20
CA GLN A 39 14.72 16.57 8.12
C GLN A 39 14.32 15.17 8.58
N TYR A 40 13.03 14.84 8.45
CA TYR A 40 12.47 13.59 8.93
C TYR A 40 13.05 12.37 8.19
N TYR A 41 13.12 12.40 6.86
CA TYR A 41 13.58 11.26 6.08
C TYR A 41 15.07 10.99 6.22
N ASP A 42 15.88 12.04 6.39
CA ASP A 42 17.32 11.91 6.61
C ASP A 42 17.61 11.39 8.02
N ALA A 43 16.79 11.75 9.02
CA ALA A 43 16.87 11.16 10.36
C ALA A 43 16.56 9.66 10.34
N LEU A 44 15.50 9.25 9.62
CA LEU A 44 15.20 7.83 9.42
C LEU A 44 16.36 7.11 8.74
N ASP A 45 16.89 7.67 7.65
CA ASP A 45 17.97 7.07 6.87
C ASP A 45 19.29 6.97 7.64
N ALA A 46 19.67 8.01 8.39
CA ALA A 46 20.83 7.97 9.29
C ALA A 46 20.68 6.87 10.34
N CYS A 47 19.49 6.70 10.91
CA CYS A 47 19.21 5.63 11.87
C CYS A 47 19.21 4.23 11.23
N LYS A 48 19.00 4.09 9.91
CA LYS A 48 19.13 2.79 9.22
C LYS A 48 20.56 2.27 9.21
N VAL A 49 21.56 3.15 9.35
CA VAL A 49 22.99 2.85 9.18
C VAL A 49 23.78 2.97 10.49
N ALA A 50 23.30 3.79 11.42
CA ALA A 50 23.98 4.03 12.68
C ALA A 50 24.10 2.76 13.53
N ASP A 51 25.24 2.61 14.22
CA ASP A 51 25.44 1.60 15.27
C ASP A 51 24.90 2.11 16.62
N TYR A 52 25.08 3.42 16.86
CA TYR A 52 24.60 4.15 18.02
C TYR A 52 23.72 5.32 17.60
N VAL A 53 22.57 5.46 18.27
CA VAL A 53 21.71 6.65 18.13
C VAL A 53 21.82 7.47 19.40
N VAL A 54 22.31 8.70 19.26
CA VAL A 54 22.44 9.63 20.39
C VAL A 54 21.25 10.58 20.39
N PHE A 55 20.32 10.43 21.34
CA PHE A 55 19.24 11.39 21.52
C PHE A 55 19.71 12.54 22.41
N VAL A 56 19.62 13.75 21.87
CA VAL A 56 19.92 14.98 22.61
C VAL A 56 18.60 15.58 23.08
N LEU A 57 18.36 15.54 24.39
CA LEU A 57 17.13 16.01 25.01
C LEU A 57 17.33 17.40 25.61
N SER A 58 16.36 18.28 25.36
CA SER A 58 16.32 19.60 25.98
C SER A 58 15.80 19.51 27.42
N PRO A 59 16.42 20.19 28.40
CA PRO A 59 15.88 20.28 29.75
C PRO A 59 14.79 21.37 29.89
N THR A 60 14.66 22.29 28.92
CA THR A 60 13.76 23.45 29.00
C THR A 60 12.56 23.37 28.08
N VAL A 61 12.70 22.67 26.95
CA VAL A 61 11.67 22.56 25.91
C VAL A 61 11.19 21.12 25.86
N GLU A 62 9.87 20.93 25.88
CA GLU A 62 9.25 19.61 25.71
C GLU A 62 9.41 19.13 24.26
N VAL A 63 9.17 17.84 24.03
CA VAL A 63 9.32 17.27 22.68
C VAL A 63 8.08 17.61 21.85
N ASP A 64 8.30 18.23 20.69
CA ASP A 64 7.23 18.58 19.75
C ASP A 64 6.50 17.34 19.20
N THR A 65 5.31 17.55 18.65
CA THR A 65 4.53 16.50 17.94
C THR A 65 5.31 15.86 16.79
N TRP A 66 6.13 16.66 16.08
CA TRP A 66 7.07 16.18 15.07
C TRP A 66 8.12 15.23 15.66
N GLY A 67 8.68 15.61 16.83
CA GLY A 67 9.67 14.81 17.54
C GLY A 67 9.08 13.48 18.06
N ASP A 68 7.86 13.50 18.59
CA ASP A 68 7.17 12.27 19.02
C ASP A 68 6.89 11.35 17.83
N THR A 69 6.38 11.90 16.72
CA THR A 69 6.15 11.15 15.48
C THR A 69 7.46 10.50 14.98
N LEU A 70 8.57 11.25 15.00
CA LEU A 70 9.88 10.73 14.62
C LEU A 70 10.33 9.60 15.56
N LEU A 71 10.22 9.76 16.87
CA LEU A 71 10.61 8.74 17.86
C LEU A 71 9.82 7.43 17.66
N ARG A 72 8.50 7.50 17.44
CA ARG A 72 7.67 6.31 17.14
C ARG A 72 8.03 5.66 15.83
N SER A 73 8.35 6.47 14.83
CA SER A 73 8.78 6.00 13.51
C SER A 73 10.12 5.25 13.61
N LEU A 74 11.06 5.80 14.36
CA LEU A 74 12.35 5.16 14.65
C LEU A 74 12.17 3.86 15.46
N GLN A 75 11.29 3.87 16.46
CA GLN A 75 10.94 2.68 17.24
C GLN A 75 10.38 1.57 16.34
N THR A 76 9.51 1.93 15.39
CA THR A 76 8.90 0.99 14.43
C THR A 76 9.95 0.41 13.48
N GLN A 77 10.83 1.25 12.95
CA GLN A 77 11.93 0.82 12.09
C GLN A 77 12.89 -0.14 12.82
N GLY A 78 13.02 0.03 14.14
CA GLY A 78 13.94 -0.70 14.99
C GLY A 78 15.18 0.14 15.26
N LEU A 79 15.31 0.56 16.52
CA LEU A 79 16.44 1.37 16.99
C LEU A 79 17.66 0.48 17.25
N PRO A 80 18.86 0.89 16.78
CA PRO A 80 20.15 0.40 17.28
C PRO A 80 20.36 0.76 18.76
N GLU A 81 21.57 0.57 19.27
CA GLU A 81 21.87 0.93 20.66
C GLU A 81 21.69 2.44 20.89
N VAL A 82 20.88 2.80 21.89
CA VAL A 82 20.48 4.18 22.15
C VAL A 82 21.22 4.75 23.35
N VAL A 83 21.82 5.93 23.18
CA VAL A 83 22.45 6.69 24.25
C VAL A 83 21.74 8.04 24.36
N SER A 84 20.98 8.26 25.43
CA SER A 84 20.29 9.55 25.63
C SER A 84 21.11 10.47 26.51
N VAL A 85 21.14 11.72 26.08
CA VAL A 85 22.04 12.73 26.57
C VAL A 85 21.26 14.03 26.73
N MET A 86 21.44 14.71 27.86
CA MET A 86 20.90 16.04 28.08
C MET A 86 21.78 17.08 27.37
N ALA A 87 21.15 17.95 26.59
CA ALA A 87 21.81 19.04 25.90
C ALA A 87 22.56 19.94 26.90
N PRO A 88 23.78 20.39 26.57
CA PRO A 88 24.49 21.36 27.39
C PRO A 88 23.82 22.72 27.18
N ASN A 89 22.88 23.08 28.04
CA ASN A 89 22.32 24.43 28.03
C ASN A 89 22.21 25.05 29.43
N THR A 90 22.09 26.38 29.38
CA THR A 90 22.58 27.42 30.27
C THR A 90 21.80 27.55 31.60
N LEU A 91 22.53 27.76 32.71
CA LEU A 91 22.05 28.11 34.07
C LEU A 91 20.80 27.35 34.58
N MET A 92 20.96 26.08 34.93
CA MET A 92 19.96 25.33 35.69
C MET A 92 20.27 25.32 37.20
N ASP A 93 19.24 25.39 38.04
CA ASP A 93 19.39 25.23 39.50
C ASP A 93 19.81 23.78 39.82
N PRO A 94 20.92 23.56 40.59
CA PRO A 94 21.38 22.22 40.97
C PRO A 94 20.32 21.34 41.64
N LYS A 95 19.32 21.95 42.30
CA LYS A 95 18.23 21.20 42.98
C LYS A 95 17.25 20.56 42.00
N SER A 96 16.83 21.27 40.96
CA SER A 96 15.83 20.78 39.99
C SER A 96 16.39 19.77 39.00
N ARG A 97 17.71 19.81 38.75
CA ARG A 97 18.44 18.92 37.83
C ARG A 97 18.16 17.43 38.06
N SER A 98 18.14 16.99 39.31
CA SER A 98 17.90 15.58 39.64
C SER A 98 16.47 15.11 39.32
N GLY A 99 15.49 16.02 39.47
CA GLY A 99 14.09 15.76 39.11
C GLY A 99 13.91 15.69 37.59
N ILE A 100 14.53 16.62 36.87
CA ILE A 100 14.47 16.68 35.40
C ILE A 100 15.12 15.44 34.78
N MET A 101 16.27 14.99 35.28
CA MET A 101 16.88 13.75 34.80
C MET A 101 15.98 12.52 34.97
N LYS A 102 15.24 12.42 36.08
CA LYS A 102 14.27 11.33 36.30
C LYS A 102 13.08 11.42 35.35
N SER A 103 12.59 12.64 35.11
CA SER A 103 11.51 12.89 34.14
C SER A 103 11.94 12.48 32.73
N LEU A 104 13.09 12.97 32.26
CA LEU A 104 13.63 12.62 30.94
C LEU A 104 13.91 11.13 30.79
N LEU A 105 14.41 10.48 31.85
CA LEU A 105 14.60 9.03 31.87
C LEU A 105 13.25 8.31 31.72
N SER A 106 12.22 8.72 32.46
CA SER A 106 10.89 8.11 32.36
C SER A 106 10.26 8.30 30.97
N PHE A 107 10.47 9.45 30.35
CA PHE A 107 10.05 9.73 28.97
C PHE A 107 10.78 8.80 27.98
N MET A 108 12.10 8.68 28.07
CA MET A 108 12.84 7.80 27.16
C MET A 108 12.52 6.32 27.38
N GLN A 109 12.23 5.90 28.61
CA GLN A 109 11.83 4.52 28.91
C GLN A 109 10.50 4.11 28.27
N TYR A 110 9.63 5.06 27.96
CA TYR A 110 8.41 4.79 27.19
C TYR A 110 8.74 4.30 25.77
N PHE A 111 9.72 4.91 25.10
CA PHE A 111 10.12 4.53 23.74
C PHE A 111 11.15 3.39 23.73
N VAL A 112 12.12 3.44 24.64
CA VAL A 112 13.27 2.54 24.75
C VAL A 112 13.37 2.01 26.18
N PRO A 113 12.65 0.92 26.52
CA PRO A 113 12.63 0.37 27.87
C PRO A 113 13.99 -0.14 28.36
N THR A 114 14.92 -0.44 27.45
CA THR A 114 16.29 -0.88 27.76
C THR A 114 17.14 0.24 28.35
N GLN A 115 16.72 1.50 28.23
CA GLN A 115 17.48 2.62 28.72
C GLN A 115 17.44 2.75 30.25
N THR A 116 18.62 2.76 30.85
CA THR A 116 18.79 2.80 32.33
C THR A 116 19.24 4.16 32.86
N LYS A 117 19.93 4.96 32.05
CA LYS A 117 20.48 6.27 32.47
C LYS A 117 20.45 7.27 31.31
N VAL A 118 20.24 8.54 31.66
CA VAL A 118 20.47 9.70 30.79
C VAL A 118 21.78 10.38 31.25
N PHE A 119 22.68 10.65 30.31
CA PHE A 119 23.95 11.32 30.60
C PHE A 119 23.80 12.84 30.51
N ASP A 120 24.46 13.56 31.40
CA ASP A 120 24.43 15.02 31.39
C ASP A 120 25.75 15.60 30.89
N LEU A 121 25.71 16.32 29.76
CA LEU A 121 26.92 16.86 29.14
C LEU A 121 27.55 18.02 29.90
N ASN A 122 26.87 18.61 30.88
CA ASN A 122 27.48 19.64 31.71
C ASN A 122 28.46 19.06 32.74
N VAL A 123 28.27 17.80 33.16
CA VAL A 123 29.20 17.15 34.12
C VAL A 123 30.33 16.48 33.36
N SER A 124 31.56 16.83 33.69
CA SER A 124 32.74 16.23 33.05
C SER A 124 32.82 14.70 33.25
N SER A 125 32.42 14.19 34.41
CA SER A 125 32.34 12.75 34.68
C SER A 125 31.31 12.05 33.80
N ASP A 126 30.10 12.60 33.64
CA ASP A 126 29.08 12.00 32.78
C ASP A 126 29.41 12.10 31.29
N ARG A 127 30.07 13.19 30.83
CA ARG A 127 30.63 13.26 29.47
C ARG A 127 31.62 12.13 29.18
N THR A 128 32.55 11.90 30.10
CA THR A 128 33.56 10.84 29.93
C THR A 128 32.94 9.44 30.00
N ASN A 129 31.91 9.26 30.82
CA ASN A 129 31.15 8.01 30.87
C ASN A 129 30.33 7.78 29.59
N ALA A 130 29.67 8.80 29.05
CA ALA A 130 28.94 8.70 27.79
C ALA A 130 29.89 8.33 26.63
N LEU A 131 31.06 8.97 26.56
CA LEU A 131 32.07 8.65 25.56
C LEU A 131 32.66 7.24 25.77
N ARG A 132 32.81 6.80 27.01
CA ARG A 132 33.21 5.42 27.32
C ARG A 132 32.15 4.43 26.81
N THR A 133 30.87 4.67 27.07
CA THR A 133 29.77 3.81 26.59
C THR A 133 29.77 3.70 25.06
N LEU A 134 30.01 4.81 24.35
CA LEU A 134 30.11 4.81 22.89
C LEU A 134 31.38 4.12 22.36
N SER A 135 32.45 4.09 23.15
CA SER A 135 33.75 3.56 22.71
C SER A 135 33.96 2.09 23.06
N GLU A 136 33.54 1.67 24.25
CA GLU A 136 33.73 0.31 24.77
C GLU A 136 32.50 -0.57 24.59
N GLY A 137 31.32 0.04 24.38
CA GLY A 137 30.09 -0.70 24.17
C GLY A 137 30.13 -1.52 22.89
N THR A 138 29.45 -2.66 22.90
CA THR A 138 29.13 -3.40 21.69
C THR A 138 27.74 -2.96 21.21
N PRO A 139 27.62 -2.35 20.01
CA PRO A 139 26.33 -1.90 19.51
C PRO A 139 25.41 -3.09 19.24
N GLY A 140 24.13 -2.97 19.61
CA GLY A 140 23.10 -3.91 19.23
C GLY A 140 22.52 -3.56 17.86
N ASP A 141 22.50 -4.53 16.94
CA ASP A 141 21.93 -4.34 15.60
C ASP A 141 20.44 -4.73 15.54
N PRO A 142 19.61 -3.97 14.79
CA PRO A 142 18.23 -4.35 14.53
C PRO A 142 18.18 -5.60 13.64
N ARG A 143 17.27 -6.52 13.97
CA ARG A 143 17.17 -7.86 13.33
C ARG A 143 17.04 -7.85 11.81
N TRP A 144 16.45 -6.82 11.21
CA TRP A 144 16.26 -6.75 9.75
C TRP A 144 17.56 -6.48 8.98
N ARG A 145 18.60 -5.96 9.66
CA ARG A 145 19.96 -5.80 9.10
C ARG A 145 20.74 -7.10 9.05
N ASP A 146 20.30 -8.14 9.77
CA ASP A 146 21.01 -9.43 9.82
C ASP A 146 21.21 -10.00 8.41
N GLY A 147 22.46 -10.35 8.11
CA GLY A 147 22.88 -10.87 6.80
C GLY A 147 22.97 -9.84 5.67
N ARG A 148 22.62 -8.56 5.88
CA ARG A 148 22.76 -7.50 4.87
C ARG A 148 24.06 -6.72 5.05
N THR A 149 24.55 -6.18 3.96
CA THR A 149 25.69 -5.25 3.97
C THR A 149 25.20 -3.84 3.77
N TRP A 150 25.80 -2.89 4.46
CA TRP A 150 25.56 -1.47 4.21
C TRP A 150 26.85 -0.68 4.26
N VAL A 151 26.85 0.44 3.54
CA VAL A 151 28.00 1.34 3.44
C VAL A 151 27.50 2.77 3.65
N LEU A 152 28.17 3.46 4.57
CA LEU A 152 27.99 4.91 4.75
C LEU A 152 29.01 5.64 3.86
N GLY A 153 28.51 6.48 2.95
CA GLY A 153 29.34 7.32 2.11
C GLY A 153 30.08 8.40 2.90
N GLU A 154 31.41 8.40 2.83
CA GLU A 154 32.28 9.45 3.34
C GLU A 154 32.44 10.55 2.30
N ALA A 155 32.71 10.16 1.06
CA ALA A 155 32.72 11.03 -0.11
C ALA A 155 32.01 10.32 -1.27
N ALA A 156 31.27 11.10 -2.06
CA ALA A 156 30.60 10.66 -3.27
C ALA A 156 31.02 11.57 -4.43
N GLU A 157 31.55 10.96 -5.49
CA GLU A 157 31.95 11.64 -6.73
C GLU A 157 31.13 11.06 -7.88
N TRP A 158 30.67 11.90 -8.80
CA TRP A 158 29.90 11.48 -9.96
C TRP A 158 30.66 11.82 -11.23
N ASP A 159 30.92 10.78 -12.03
CA ASP A 159 31.62 10.88 -13.31
C ASP A 159 30.78 10.17 -14.38
N ASP A 160 30.20 10.94 -15.30
CA ASP A 160 29.57 10.46 -16.56
C ASP A 160 28.68 9.21 -16.40
N GLY A 161 27.71 9.28 -15.47
CA GLY A 161 26.77 8.19 -15.19
C GLY A 161 27.26 7.14 -14.19
N VAL A 162 28.52 7.21 -13.75
CA VAL A 162 29.09 6.33 -12.72
C VAL A 162 29.22 7.08 -11.40
N LEU A 163 28.54 6.59 -10.35
CA LEU A 163 28.69 7.12 -8.99
C LEU A 163 29.80 6.35 -8.26
N ARG A 164 30.82 7.07 -7.80
CA ARG A 164 31.88 6.55 -6.93
C ARG A 164 31.57 6.92 -5.49
N VAL A 165 31.28 5.91 -4.67
CA VAL A 165 31.01 6.11 -3.24
C VAL A 165 32.15 5.49 -2.44
N THR A 166 32.86 6.32 -1.69
CA THR A 166 33.90 5.88 -0.75
C THR A 166 33.28 5.66 0.62
N GLY A 167 33.55 4.51 1.25
CA GLY A 167 33.00 4.21 2.57
C GLY A 167 33.54 2.92 3.18
N VAL A 168 33.14 2.64 4.41
CA VAL A 168 33.51 1.41 5.13
C VAL A 168 32.38 0.40 5.06
N VAL A 169 32.70 -0.83 4.68
CA VAL A 169 31.76 -1.96 4.63
C VAL A 169 31.36 -2.38 6.05
N ARG A 170 30.05 -2.47 6.31
CA ARG A 170 29.48 -2.91 7.60
C ARG A 170 28.43 -4.00 7.38
N GLY A 171 28.22 -4.84 8.41
CA GLY A 171 27.29 -5.97 8.36
C GLY A 171 27.94 -7.23 7.80
N ALA A 172 27.30 -7.86 6.82
CA ALA A 172 27.83 -9.03 6.12
C ALA A 172 28.88 -8.66 5.04
N ALA A 173 29.58 -9.65 4.50
CA ALA A 173 30.56 -9.44 3.44
C ALA A 173 29.90 -8.91 2.15
N LEU A 174 30.50 -7.91 1.52
CA LEU A 174 29.95 -7.25 0.32
C LEU A 174 30.27 -8.06 -0.93
N SER A 175 29.26 -8.64 -1.58
CA SER A 175 29.40 -9.28 -2.89
C SER A 175 29.23 -8.28 -4.03
N ALA A 176 30.10 -8.33 -5.04
CA ALA A 176 29.98 -7.48 -6.23
C ALA A 176 28.89 -7.92 -7.21
N ASN A 177 28.48 -9.20 -7.14
CA ASN A 177 27.46 -9.77 -8.03
C ASN A 177 26.04 -9.29 -7.66
N ARG A 178 25.87 -8.73 -6.46
CA ARG A 178 24.58 -8.30 -5.92
C ARG A 178 24.28 -6.85 -6.29
N LEU A 179 22.98 -6.54 -6.37
CA LEU A 179 22.50 -5.18 -6.58
C LEU A 179 22.68 -4.34 -5.32
N MET A 180 22.88 -3.04 -5.51
CA MET A 180 22.95 -2.05 -4.44
C MET A 180 21.74 -1.13 -4.49
N HIS A 181 21.04 -1.03 -3.36
CA HIS A 181 19.94 -0.10 -3.18
C HIS A 181 20.46 1.24 -2.65
N LEU A 182 20.09 2.31 -3.34
CA LEU A 182 20.31 3.69 -2.93
C LEU A 182 18.95 4.30 -2.52
N PRO A 183 18.75 4.65 -1.24
CA PRO A 183 17.48 5.19 -0.76
C PRO A 183 17.04 6.42 -1.57
N ASN A 184 15.78 6.43 -2.00
CA ASN A 184 15.11 7.44 -2.85
C ASN A 184 15.44 7.39 -4.36
N PHE A 185 16.45 6.64 -4.78
CA PHE A 185 16.88 6.56 -6.19
C PHE A 185 16.68 5.18 -6.81
N GLY A 186 16.62 4.11 -6.01
CA GLY A 186 16.29 2.77 -6.48
C GLY A 186 17.46 1.79 -6.38
N ASP A 187 17.43 0.77 -7.24
CA ASP A 187 18.38 -0.35 -7.23
C ASP A 187 19.32 -0.23 -8.43
N TYR A 188 20.64 -0.38 -8.22
CA TYR A 188 21.67 -0.21 -9.24
C TYR A 188 22.68 -1.35 -9.21
N GLN A 189 23.34 -1.59 -10.35
CA GLN A 189 24.40 -2.59 -10.48
C GLN A 189 25.77 -2.02 -10.11
N ILE A 190 26.58 -2.84 -9.44
CA ILE A 190 27.99 -2.53 -9.16
C ILE A 190 28.79 -2.73 -10.45
N SER A 191 29.65 -1.77 -10.78
CA SER A 191 30.63 -1.88 -11.86
C SER A 191 31.92 -2.51 -11.38
N LYS A 192 32.55 -1.93 -10.35
CA LYS A 192 33.86 -2.32 -9.79
C LYS A 192 33.95 -1.89 -8.33
N ILE A 193 34.75 -2.59 -7.54
CA ILE A 193 35.06 -2.23 -6.15
C ILE A 193 36.58 -2.04 -5.99
N PHE A 194 36.99 -0.83 -5.61
CA PHE A 194 38.38 -0.48 -5.34
C PHE A 194 38.65 -0.37 -3.84
N SER A 195 39.90 -0.57 -3.42
CA SER A 195 40.35 -0.28 -2.06
C SER A 195 40.64 1.21 -1.91
N ALA A 196 40.30 1.77 -0.75
CA ALA A 196 40.55 3.17 -0.43
C ALA A 196 41.26 3.32 0.93
N PRO A 197 42.54 2.92 1.04
CA PRO A 197 43.28 3.05 2.30
C PRO A 197 43.32 4.51 2.77
N LEU A 198 43.19 4.73 4.07
CA LEU A 198 43.34 6.08 4.65
C LEU A 198 44.76 6.59 4.43
N PRO A 199 44.96 7.86 4.02
CA PRO A 199 46.28 8.45 3.98
C PRO A 199 46.87 8.47 5.39
N ARG A 200 47.91 7.67 5.64
CA ARG A 200 48.60 7.62 6.95
C ARG A 200 49.31 8.95 7.20
N GLN A 201 48.84 9.72 8.19
CA GLN A 201 49.50 10.98 8.60
C GLN A 201 50.82 10.81 9.38
N HIS A 202 51.34 9.60 9.58
CA HIS A 202 52.64 9.41 10.24
C HIS A 202 53.44 8.25 9.65
N SER A 203 54.25 8.55 8.63
CA SER A 203 55.61 8.01 8.54
C SER A 203 56.47 8.98 7.74
N LYS A 204 57.56 9.49 8.34
CA LYS A 204 58.59 10.29 7.66
C LYS A 204 59.46 9.41 6.76
N THR A 205 58.84 8.66 5.86
CA THR A 205 59.51 7.85 4.84
C THR A 205 58.67 7.94 3.58
N ASN A 206 59.18 8.67 2.59
CA ASN A 206 58.75 8.77 1.19
C ASN A 206 57.34 8.25 0.90
N GLY A 207 56.37 9.15 0.90
CA GLY A 207 55.00 8.87 0.49
C GLY A 207 54.95 8.48 -0.98
N MET A 208 54.79 7.20 -1.26
CA MET A 208 54.05 6.79 -2.44
C MET A 208 52.57 6.95 -2.09
N ASP A 209 51.85 7.74 -2.88
CA ASP A 209 50.39 7.69 -2.92
C ASP A 209 50.01 6.24 -3.27
N ILE A 210 49.33 5.56 -2.34
CA ILE A 210 48.89 4.19 -2.57
C ILE A 210 47.72 4.29 -3.54
N GLU A 211 47.96 3.98 -4.81
CA GLU A 211 46.91 3.95 -5.83
C GLU A 211 45.79 2.96 -5.40
N PRO A 212 44.52 3.31 -5.65
CA PRO A 212 43.39 2.45 -5.30
C PRO A 212 43.51 1.12 -6.05
N THR A 213 43.68 0.02 -5.30
CA THR A 213 43.78 -1.32 -5.91
C THR A 213 42.40 -1.88 -6.17
N LEU A 214 42.18 -2.44 -7.35
CA LEU A 214 40.95 -3.17 -7.67
C LEU A 214 40.87 -4.43 -6.78
N ILE A 215 39.81 -4.54 -5.99
CA ILE A 215 39.59 -5.70 -5.12
C ILE A 215 38.77 -6.75 -5.85
N VAL A 216 37.62 -6.32 -6.40
CA VAL A 216 36.62 -7.22 -6.95
C VAL A 216 35.93 -6.59 -8.17
N GLU A 217 35.71 -7.42 -9.19
CA GLU A 217 34.79 -7.15 -10.30
C GLU A 217 33.63 -8.16 -10.29
N PRO A 218 32.43 -7.75 -10.73
CA PRO A 218 31.28 -8.64 -10.83
C PRO A 218 31.51 -9.67 -11.94
N ASP A 219 31.12 -10.92 -11.66
CA ASP A 219 31.10 -11.98 -12.67
C ASP A 219 29.86 -11.83 -13.56
N HIS A 220 30.03 -11.95 -14.87
CA HIS A 220 28.96 -11.72 -15.84
C HIS A 220 27.84 -12.78 -15.76
N ASP A 221 28.17 -14.02 -15.37
CA ASP A 221 27.21 -15.13 -15.36
C ASP A 221 26.40 -15.19 -14.05
N GLU A 222 26.99 -14.75 -12.93
CA GLU A 222 26.35 -14.77 -11.62
C GLU A 222 25.73 -13.42 -11.19
N ALA A 223 26.07 -12.32 -11.89
CA ALA A 223 25.56 -11.00 -11.58
C ALA A 223 24.03 -10.92 -11.71
N ASP A 224 23.39 -10.29 -10.72
CA ASP A 224 21.95 -10.11 -10.71
C ASP A 224 21.50 -9.14 -11.82
N SER A 225 20.51 -9.57 -12.62
CA SER A 225 19.90 -8.76 -13.68
C SER A 225 19.05 -7.61 -13.11
N LEU A 226 19.02 -6.46 -13.79
CA LEU A 226 18.17 -5.30 -13.47
C LEU A 226 16.68 -5.48 -13.90
N ILE A 227 16.26 -6.70 -14.25
CA ILE A 227 14.89 -6.97 -14.68
C ILE A 227 13.97 -7.05 -13.45
N SER A 228 13.15 -6.02 -13.25
CA SER A 228 12.24 -5.92 -12.09
C SER A 228 10.88 -6.60 -12.29
N SER A 229 10.39 -6.65 -13.53
CA SER A 229 9.09 -7.21 -13.91
C SER A 229 9.24 -8.13 -15.12
N ASN A 230 8.40 -9.17 -15.16
CA ASN A 230 8.28 -10.00 -16.35
C ASN A 230 7.40 -9.27 -17.38
N ASP A 231 7.80 -9.22 -18.63
CA ASP A 231 6.93 -8.74 -19.70
C ASP A 231 6.13 -9.94 -20.23
N PRO A 232 4.81 -9.96 -20.03
CA PRO A 232 3.99 -11.07 -20.51
C PRO A 232 3.99 -11.06 -22.03
N ASP A 233 4.33 -12.20 -22.63
CA ASP A 233 4.18 -12.42 -24.06
C ASP A 233 2.69 -12.63 -24.37
N ASP A 234 2.07 -11.62 -25.01
CA ASP A 234 0.66 -11.64 -25.35
C ASP A 234 0.34 -12.72 -26.43
N MET A 235 1.31 -13.14 -27.25
CA MET A 235 1.13 -14.12 -28.33
C MET A 235 1.26 -15.58 -27.84
N ALA A 236 1.91 -15.81 -26.69
CA ALA A 236 2.09 -17.16 -26.14
C ALA A 236 0.76 -17.81 -25.72
N ASN A 237 -0.25 -17.01 -25.39
CA ASN A 237 -1.57 -17.50 -24.95
C ASN A 237 -2.53 -17.77 -26.14
N GLU A 238 -2.13 -17.41 -27.36
CA GLU A 238 -2.91 -17.65 -28.60
C GLU A 238 -2.47 -18.93 -29.33
N GLN A 239 -1.44 -19.62 -28.82
CA GLN A 239 -0.83 -20.75 -29.49
C GLN A 239 -0.61 -21.96 -28.55
N THR A 240 -1.66 -22.40 -27.87
CA THR A 240 -1.70 -23.77 -27.36
C THR A 240 -1.83 -24.73 -28.54
N TRP A 241 -0.71 -25.33 -28.94
CA TRP A 241 -0.76 -26.58 -29.70
C TRP A 241 -1.59 -27.59 -28.87
N PRO A 242 -2.59 -28.27 -29.46
CA PRO A 242 -3.31 -29.33 -28.77
C PRO A 242 -2.31 -30.35 -28.22
N THR A 243 -2.45 -30.71 -26.94
CA THR A 243 -1.59 -31.69 -26.29
C THR A 243 -1.79 -33.07 -26.94
N GLU A 244 -0.76 -33.92 -26.92
CA GLU A 244 -0.83 -35.29 -27.46
C GLU A 244 -1.97 -36.12 -26.84
N GLU A 245 -2.41 -35.80 -25.62
CA GLU A 245 -3.58 -36.43 -24.99
C GLU A 245 -4.91 -36.03 -25.68
N GLU A 246 -5.03 -34.81 -26.22
CA GLU A 246 -6.20 -34.39 -27.00
C GLU A 246 -6.17 -34.94 -28.43
N MET A 247 -4.98 -35.09 -29.04
CA MET A 247 -4.85 -35.78 -30.33
C MET A 247 -5.11 -37.29 -30.24
N ASN A 248 -4.72 -37.93 -29.12
CA ASN A 248 -5.05 -39.35 -28.88
C ASN A 248 -6.52 -39.56 -28.49
N ALA A 249 -7.17 -38.58 -27.84
CA ALA A 249 -8.61 -38.63 -27.59
C ALA A 249 -9.44 -38.59 -28.89
N VAL A 250 -8.90 -38.03 -29.98
CA VAL A 250 -9.53 -38.01 -31.31
C VAL A 250 -9.27 -39.29 -32.12
N SER A 251 -8.29 -40.11 -31.72
CA SER A 251 -7.94 -41.36 -32.42
C SER A 251 -8.56 -42.62 -31.80
N GLY A 252 -9.42 -42.46 -30.78
CA GLY A 252 -10.21 -43.54 -30.16
C GLY A 252 -11.59 -43.65 -30.80
N ASP A 253 -11.82 -44.75 -31.51
CA ASP A 253 -13.06 -45.10 -32.20
C ASP A 253 -14.28 -45.05 -31.26
N GLY A 254 -15.16 -44.08 -31.50
CA GLY A 254 -16.31 -43.75 -30.65
C GLY A 254 -17.02 -42.50 -31.14
N GLN A 255 -17.35 -42.46 -32.43
CA GLN A 255 -17.98 -41.33 -33.09
C GLN A 255 -19.44 -41.19 -32.64
N GLU A 256 -19.71 -40.51 -31.52
CA GLU A 256 -21.01 -39.89 -31.29
C GLU A 256 -21.10 -38.63 -32.16
N HIS A 257 -21.60 -38.83 -33.38
CA HIS A 257 -21.99 -37.78 -34.29
C HIS A 257 -23.03 -36.88 -33.60
N ILE A 258 -22.65 -35.65 -33.23
CA ILE A 258 -23.63 -34.61 -32.90
C ILE A 258 -24.51 -34.47 -34.15
N PRO A 259 -25.83 -34.74 -34.09
CA PRO A 259 -26.65 -34.68 -35.28
C PRO A 259 -26.70 -33.24 -35.81
N ASP A 260 -26.49 -33.08 -37.12
CA ASP A 260 -26.67 -31.81 -37.80
C ASP A 260 -28.07 -31.26 -37.51
N ALA A 261 -28.13 -29.98 -37.14
CA ALA A 261 -29.40 -29.29 -36.89
C ALA A 261 -30.33 -29.44 -38.10
N SER A 262 -31.56 -29.89 -37.87
CA SER A 262 -32.59 -29.93 -38.90
C SER A 262 -32.77 -28.54 -39.53
N LYS A 263 -32.93 -28.50 -40.86
CA LYS A 263 -33.20 -27.26 -41.59
C LYS A 263 -34.47 -26.60 -41.03
N GLY A 264 -34.30 -25.50 -40.29
CA GLY A 264 -35.37 -24.75 -39.64
C GLY A 264 -34.97 -24.01 -38.37
N THR A 265 -33.85 -24.39 -37.73
CA THR A 265 -33.49 -23.91 -36.38
C THR A 265 -32.48 -22.75 -36.37
N THR A 266 -32.57 -21.85 -37.35
CA THR A 266 -31.93 -20.52 -37.27
C THR A 266 -33.02 -19.48 -37.49
N PRO A 267 -33.26 -18.54 -36.56
CA PRO A 267 -34.23 -17.48 -36.80
C PRO A 267 -33.67 -16.54 -37.86
N LYS A 268 -34.12 -16.73 -39.10
CA LYS A 268 -34.04 -15.70 -40.14
C LYS A 268 -35.30 -14.83 -40.04
N ILE A 269 -35.08 -13.52 -40.20
CA ILE A 269 -36.04 -12.48 -40.61
C ILE A 269 -36.47 -11.52 -39.49
N VAL A 270 -35.91 -10.31 -39.59
CA VAL A 270 -36.47 -9.05 -39.10
C VAL A 270 -37.78 -8.80 -39.84
N LYS A 271 -38.92 -8.76 -39.13
CA LYS A 271 -40.22 -8.32 -39.69
C LYS A 271 -40.44 -6.84 -39.35
N ARG A 272 -40.82 -6.04 -40.35
CA ARG A 272 -41.31 -4.67 -40.13
C ARG A 272 -42.68 -4.74 -39.44
N ILE A 273 -42.75 -4.16 -38.25
CA ILE A 273 -43.98 -3.96 -37.50
C ILE A 273 -44.68 -2.71 -38.08
N PRO A 274 -45.98 -2.75 -38.45
CA PRO A 274 -46.75 -1.56 -38.79
C PRO A 274 -46.89 -0.63 -37.57
N LYS A 275 -46.82 0.69 -37.76
CA LYS A 275 -46.88 1.67 -36.67
C LYS A 275 -48.21 1.54 -35.90
N GLY A 276 -48.12 1.22 -34.61
CA GLY A 276 -49.25 1.27 -33.67
C GLY A 276 -49.52 0.05 -32.79
N MET A 277 -48.68 -1.00 -32.81
CA MET A 277 -48.94 -2.23 -32.03
C MET A 277 -47.77 -2.59 -31.08
N SER A 278 -48.09 -3.08 -29.87
CA SER A 278 -47.16 -3.45 -28.81
C SER A 278 -46.60 -4.87 -28.99
N GLU A 279 -45.32 -5.09 -28.63
CA GLU A 279 -44.61 -6.38 -28.74
C GLU A 279 -45.34 -7.56 -28.09
N TYR A 280 -46.21 -7.32 -27.09
CA TYR A 280 -46.94 -8.37 -26.39
C TYR A 280 -48.10 -8.98 -27.23
N GLN A 281 -48.66 -8.23 -28.19
CA GLN A 281 -49.72 -8.72 -29.09
C GLN A 281 -49.17 -9.62 -30.21
N ALA A 282 -47.89 -9.51 -30.55
CA ALA A 282 -47.27 -10.26 -31.65
C ALA A 282 -47.00 -11.75 -31.35
N ALA A 283 -47.17 -12.20 -30.10
CA ALA A 283 -46.88 -13.57 -29.67
C ALA A 283 -48.09 -14.54 -29.73
N TRP A 284 -49.26 -14.09 -30.18
CA TRP A 284 -50.53 -14.84 -30.09
C TRP A 284 -51.20 -15.14 -31.45
N ILE A 285 -50.42 -15.33 -32.52
CA ILE A 285 -50.98 -15.80 -33.80
C ILE A 285 -50.39 -17.18 -34.11
N VAL A 286 -51.16 -18.21 -33.76
CA VAL A 286 -51.10 -19.55 -34.34
C VAL A 286 -52.37 -19.66 -35.18
N ASP A 287 -52.21 -19.79 -36.49
CA ASP A 287 -53.31 -20.11 -37.41
C ASP A 287 -53.56 -21.62 -37.40
N GLU A 288 -54.82 -22.03 -37.25
CA GLU A 288 -55.39 -23.15 -38.03
C GLU A 288 -56.93 -23.13 -38.04
N THR A 289 -57.45 -23.27 -39.27
CA THR A 289 -58.75 -23.82 -39.74
C THR A 289 -60.02 -22.93 -39.85
N ASP A 290 -60.42 -22.71 -41.12
CA ASP A 290 -61.77 -22.71 -41.78
C ASP A 290 -63.01 -22.74 -40.84
N ASP A 291 -64.07 -21.94 -41.00
CA ASP A 291 -64.94 -21.74 -42.17
C ASP A 291 -66.05 -20.69 -41.84
N GLU A 292 -66.54 -20.01 -42.89
CA GLU A 292 -67.86 -19.39 -43.14
C GLU A 292 -68.38 -18.11 -42.39
N ASP A 293 -68.59 -17.05 -43.21
CA ASP A 293 -69.68 -16.04 -43.32
C ASP A 293 -70.44 -15.55 -42.05
N ASP A 294 -70.87 -14.28 -41.90
CA ASP A 294 -71.34 -13.27 -42.86
C ASP A 294 -71.36 -11.89 -42.15
N GLY A 295 -71.40 -10.79 -42.91
CA GLY A 295 -71.02 -9.44 -42.47
C GLY A 295 -72.03 -8.55 -41.72
N GLU A 296 -71.58 -7.35 -41.35
CA GLU A 296 -72.26 -6.06 -41.58
C GLU A 296 -71.41 -4.86 -41.09
N GLU A 297 -71.45 -3.78 -41.87
CA GLU A 297 -70.82 -2.48 -41.62
C GLU A 297 -71.63 -1.61 -40.64
N GLY A 298 -70.97 -0.71 -39.92
CA GLY A 298 -71.62 0.34 -39.12
C GLY A 298 -70.67 1.46 -38.73
N GLU A 299 -70.99 2.67 -39.19
CA GLU A 299 -70.26 3.94 -39.13
C GLU A 299 -69.97 4.50 -37.72
N GLY A 300 -68.91 5.32 -37.66
CA GLY A 300 -69.01 6.75 -37.30
C GLY A 300 -69.18 7.14 -35.83
N GLY A 301 -68.21 7.88 -35.29
CA GLY A 301 -68.37 8.57 -34.01
C GLY A 301 -67.13 9.33 -33.55
N ASP A 302 -66.91 10.50 -34.14
CA ASP A 302 -66.03 11.57 -33.64
C ASP A 302 -66.42 12.01 -32.22
N HIS A 303 -65.44 12.25 -31.35
CA HIS A 303 -65.54 13.28 -30.30
C HIS A 303 -64.14 13.77 -29.88
N GLU A 304 -63.84 15.00 -30.29
CA GLU A 304 -62.80 15.89 -29.74
C GLU A 304 -63.30 16.64 -28.49
N MET A 305 -62.34 17.32 -27.83
CA MET A 305 -62.40 18.27 -26.70
C MET A 305 -62.21 17.63 -25.32
N GLU A 306 -61.34 18.12 -24.43
CA GLU A 306 -60.92 19.50 -24.18
C GLU A 306 -59.60 19.54 -23.37
N GLU A 307 -58.75 20.54 -23.63
CA GLU A 307 -57.57 20.91 -22.85
C GLU A 307 -57.96 21.62 -21.54
N GLN A 308 -57.18 21.43 -20.47
CA GLN A 308 -57.04 22.42 -19.40
C GLN A 308 -55.66 22.30 -18.74
N GLU A 309 -54.86 23.35 -18.93
CA GLU A 309 -53.65 23.69 -18.17
C GLU A 309 -54.04 24.46 -16.89
N GLU A 310 -53.20 24.32 -15.84
CA GLU A 310 -52.84 25.27 -14.77
C GLU A 310 -52.33 24.45 -13.57
N GLN A 311 -51.33 24.81 -12.75
CA GLN A 311 -50.21 25.75 -12.75
C GLN A 311 -49.33 25.33 -11.55
N GLU A 312 -48.03 25.64 -11.60
CA GLU A 312 -47.01 25.35 -10.59
C GLU A 312 -47.18 26.18 -9.30
N GLU A 313 -46.81 25.63 -8.12
CA GLU A 313 -46.52 26.43 -6.93
C GLU A 313 -45.32 25.86 -6.17
N MET A 314 -44.20 26.58 -6.22
CA MET A 314 -42.94 26.33 -5.52
C MET A 314 -42.91 27.17 -4.24
N VAL A 315 -42.64 26.57 -3.08
CA VAL A 315 -42.54 27.28 -1.80
C VAL A 315 -41.07 27.43 -1.41
N ASP A 316 -40.63 28.68 -1.35
CA ASP A 316 -39.29 29.15 -0.98
C ASP A 316 -39.12 29.17 0.56
N LEU A 317 -37.98 28.71 1.08
CA LEU A 317 -37.64 28.72 2.50
C LEU A 317 -36.48 29.68 2.76
N VAL A 318 -36.84 30.82 3.36
CA VAL A 318 -35.98 31.92 3.79
C VAL A 318 -35.00 31.47 4.88
N ILE A 319 -33.69 31.64 4.64
CA ILE A 319 -32.62 31.52 5.64
C ILE A 319 -32.50 32.88 6.34
N GLY A 320 -32.76 32.90 7.65
CA GLY A 320 -32.58 34.08 8.50
C GLY A 320 -31.12 34.30 8.87
N GLU A 321 -30.61 35.47 8.51
CA GLU A 321 -29.34 36.03 8.99
C GLU A 321 -29.47 36.45 10.46
N ASN A 322 -28.47 36.13 11.28
CA ASN A 322 -28.15 36.86 12.51
C ASN A 322 -26.64 37.07 12.57
N LYS A 323 -26.22 38.31 12.34
CA LYS A 323 -24.93 38.88 12.76
C LYS A 323 -25.11 39.43 14.18
N ASP A 324 -24.10 39.25 15.04
CA ASP A 324 -23.56 40.30 15.92
C ASP A 324 -22.35 39.80 16.78
N THR A 325 -21.17 40.34 16.42
CA THR A 325 -20.05 40.87 17.23
C THR A 325 -19.31 40.09 18.35
N GLU A 326 -18.07 39.70 18.00
CA GLU A 326 -16.72 39.81 18.65
C GLU A 326 -16.52 39.94 20.18
N SER A 327 -15.57 39.15 20.73
CA SER A 327 -14.28 39.68 21.26
C SER A 327 -13.26 38.60 21.73
N ALA A 328 -12.10 38.57 21.05
CA ALA A 328 -10.72 38.47 21.53
C ALA A 328 -10.19 37.26 22.36
N ILE A 329 -9.46 36.35 21.68
CA ILE A 329 -8.16 35.80 22.15
C ILE A 329 -7.24 35.65 20.92
N GLN A 330 -6.29 36.57 20.75
CA GLN A 330 -5.19 36.47 19.78
C GLN A 330 -4.03 35.71 20.42
N GLN A 331 -3.63 34.59 19.82
CA GLN A 331 -2.27 34.06 19.94
C GLN A 331 -1.80 33.73 18.53
N ASP A 332 -0.83 34.51 18.07
CA ASP A 332 -0.21 34.42 16.75
C ASP A 332 0.53 33.09 16.61
N ALA A 333 0.02 32.23 15.75
CA ALA A 333 0.81 31.28 14.99
C ALA A 333 0.62 31.68 13.53
N ASP A 334 1.72 31.82 12.79
CA ASP A 334 1.71 32.12 11.36
C ASP A 334 1.00 30.97 10.61
N PHE A 335 -0.32 31.08 10.48
CA PHE A 335 -1.13 30.29 9.55
C PHE A 335 -1.11 31.04 8.23
N GLU A 336 -0.55 30.43 7.19
CA GLU A 336 -0.84 30.86 5.82
C GLU A 336 -2.34 30.63 5.60
N ASP A 337 -3.14 31.70 5.54
CA ASP A 337 -4.56 31.63 5.22
C ASP A 337 -4.73 30.98 3.83
N LEU A 338 -5.10 29.70 3.82
CA LEU A 338 -5.56 29.01 2.61
C LEU A 338 -6.89 29.66 2.18
N ASP A 339 -7.15 29.69 0.87
CA ASP A 339 -8.38 30.27 0.34
C ASP A 339 -9.61 29.57 0.97
N LEU A 340 -10.58 30.34 1.48
CA LEU A 340 -11.73 29.84 2.29
C LEU A 340 -12.51 28.72 1.58
N GLU A 341 -12.50 28.73 0.25
CA GLU A 341 -13.13 27.68 -0.57
C GLU A 341 -12.38 26.34 -0.52
N GLU A 342 -11.04 26.37 -0.47
CA GLU A 342 -10.21 25.16 -0.41
C GLU A 342 -10.31 24.51 0.98
N GLU A 343 -10.31 25.33 2.04
CA GLU A 343 -10.58 24.86 3.41
C GLU A 343 -11.98 24.25 3.53
N GLY A 344 -13.00 24.90 2.95
CA GLY A 344 -14.38 24.39 2.91
C GLY A 344 -14.46 23.00 2.25
N ARG A 345 -13.80 22.82 1.09
CA ARG A 345 -13.73 21.53 0.39
C ARG A 345 -12.98 20.47 1.20
N GLN A 346 -11.90 20.84 1.89
CA GLN A 346 -11.17 19.91 2.76
C GLN A 346 -12.02 19.48 3.95
N LEU A 347 -12.74 20.42 4.57
CA LEU A 347 -13.62 20.17 5.70
C LEU A 347 -14.81 19.28 5.30
N GLU A 348 -15.41 19.52 4.14
CA GLU A 348 -16.47 18.68 3.59
C GLU A 348 -15.97 17.26 3.28
N LYS A 349 -14.81 17.13 2.63
CA LYS A 349 -14.17 15.83 2.40
C LYS A 349 -13.90 15.10 3.72
N TRP A 350 -13.45 15.81 4.76
CA TRP A 350 -13.18 15.23 6.07
C TRP A 350 -14.47 14.77 6.77
N ARG A 351 -15.50 15.64 6.81
CA ARG A 351 -16.82 15.30 7.37
C ARG A 351 -17.46 14.12 6.65
N ASN A 352 -17.38 14.09 5.31
CA ASN A 352 -17.90 12.99 4.51
C ASN A 352 -17.14 11.69 4.77
N ARG A 353 -15.81 11.73 4.85
CA ARG A 353 -15.00 10.53 5.18
C ARG A 353 -15.35 9.97 6.55
N LYS A 354 -15.50 10.83 7.56
CA LYS A 354 -15.86 10.39 8.91
C LYS A 354 -17.26 9.79 8.95
N ARG A 355 -18.23 10.45 8.31
CA ARG A 355 -19.59 9.92 8.15
C ARG A 355 -19.60 8.56 7.47
N GLU A 356 -18.87 8.41 6.36
CA GLU A 356 -18.77 7.12 5.66
C GLU A 356 -18.13 6.01 6.51
N GLU A 357 -17.15 6.35 7.35
CA GLU A 357 -16.51 5.40 8.25
C GLU A 357 -17.46 4.94 9.36
N ASP A 358 -18.26 5.86 9.91
CA ASP A 358 -19.31 5.60 10.90
C ASP A 358 -20.45 4.78 10.28
N ASP A 359 -20.87 5.12 9.07
CA ASP A 359 -21.90 4.40 8.31
C ASP A 359 -21.46 2.96 8.03
N ASP A 360 -20.20 2.74 7.63
CA ASP A 360 -19.63 1.40 7.43
C ASP A 360 -19.50 0.61 8.75
N LEU A 361 -19.36 1.30 9.88
CA LEU A 361 -19.34 0.65 11.20
C LEU A 361 -20.73 0.18 11.61
N GLN A 362 -21.76 0.98 11.34
CA GLN A 362 -23.16 0.65 11.62
C GLN A 362 -23.70 -0.41 10.63
N PHE A 363 -23.34 -0.28 9.36
CA PHE A 363 -23.86 -1.09 8.24
C PHE A 363 -22.71 -1.67 7.41
N PRO A 364 -22.05 -2.74 7.89
CA PRO A 364 -20.84 -3.26 7.27
C PRO A 364 -21.11 -3.93 5.91
N ASP A 365 -20.48 -3.38 4.86
CA ASP A 365 -20.58 -3.85 3.48
C ASP A 365 -22.00 -3.79 2.85
N GLU A 366 -22.95 -3.10 3.47
CA GLU A 366 -24.30 -2.91 2.90
C GLU A 366 -24.24 -1.93 1.74
N LEU A 367 -24.92 -2.26 0.64
CA LEU A 367 -25.00 -1.41 -0.54
C LEU A 367 -26.37 -1.53 -1.18
N ASP A 368 -26.97 -0.38 -1.41
CA ASP A 368 -28.28 -0.30 -2.06
C ASP A 368 -28.16 -0.55 -3.56
N THR A 369 -29.12 -1.29 -4.10
CA THR A 369 -29.21 -1.53 -5.55
C THR A 369 -29.65 -0.23 -6.24
N PRO A 370 -28.98 0.18 -7.34
CA PRO A 370 -29.43 1.34 -8.10
C PRO A 370 -30.73 0.99 -8.83
N GLN A 371 -31.59 1.98 -9.05
CA GLN A 371 -32.80 1.82 -9.85
C GLN A 371 -32.48 1.93 -11.34
N ASP A 372 -31.54 2.79 -11.72
CA ASP A 372 -31.26 3.12 -13.12
C ASP A 372 -30.54 2.00 -13.89
N VAL A 373 -29.74 1.19 -13.19
CA VAL A 373 -28.89 0.15 -13.80
C VAL A 373 -29.32 -1.22 -13.32
N PRO A 374 -29.58 -2.20 -14.23
CA PRO A 374 -29.87 -3.57 -13.84
C PRO A 374 -28.78 -4.16 -12.93
N ALA A 375 -29.22 -4.81 -11.85
CA ALA A 375 -28.31 -5.33 -10.83
C ALA A 375 -27.36 -6.40 -11.42
N ARG A 376 -27.81 -7.20 -12.40
CA ARG A 376 -26.96 -8.17 -13.10
C ARG A 376 -25.75 -7.51 -13.77
N THR A 377 -25.92 -6.32 -14.36
CA THR A 377 -24.85 -5.60 -15.06
C THR A 377 -23.90 -4.96 -14.05
N ARG A 378 -24.42 -4.30 -13.01
CA ARG A 378 -23.61 -3.67 -11.96
C ARG A 378 -22.77 -4.70 -11.19
N PHE A 379 -23.34 -5.88 -10.91
CA PHE A 379 -22.70 -6.92 -10.12
C PHE A 379 -22.23 -8.13 -10.94
N GLN A 380 -22.01 -7.97 -12.25
CA GLN A 380 -21.62 -9.08 -13.15
C GLN A 380 -20.36 -9.82 -12.70
N ARG A 381 -19.39 -9.10 -12.14
CA ARG A 381 -18.12 -9.67 -11.63
C ARG A 381 -18.21 -10.29 -10.23
N TYR A 382 -19.40 -10.28 -9.63
CA TYR A 382 -19.62 -10.83 -8.30
C TYR A 382 -20.18 -12.24 -8.38
N ARG A 383 -19.84 -13.07 -7.40
CA ARG A 383 -20.37 -14.42 -7.22
C ARG A 383 -21.00 -14.57 -5.83
N GLY A 384 -22.02 -15.42 -5.74
CA GLY A 384 -22.51 -15.92 -4.46
C GLY A 384 -21.63 -17.05 -3.95
N LEU A 385 -21.32 -17.05 -2.65
CA LEU A 385 -20.66 -18.17 -1.99
C LEU A 385 -21.60 -18.74 -0.92
N ARG A 386 -21.65 -20.06 -0.81
CA ARG A 386 -22.42 -20.73 0.26
C ARG A 386 -21.82 -20.47 1.65
N SER A 387 -20.48 -20.49 1.74
CA SER A 387 -19.77 -20.25 2.99
C SER A 387 -18.42 -19.63 2.67
N PHE A 388 -18.18 -18.43 3.19
CA PHE A 388 -16.94 -17.69 2.96
C PHE A 388 -15.68 -18.46 3.38
N ARG A 389 -15.77 -19.32 4.40
CA ARG A 389 -14.62 -20.05 4.96
C ARG A 389 -14.31 -21.36 4.25
N THR A 390 -15.31 -22.02 3.68
CA THR A 390 -15.18 -23.42 3.21
C THR A 390 -15.39 -23.57 1.71
N SER A 391 -16.05 -22.62 1.04
CA SER A 391 -16.20 -22.70 -0.40
C SER A 391 -14.84 -22.57 -1.09
N PRO A 392 -14.49 -23.46 -2.04
CA PRO A 392 -13.27 -23.32 -2.81
C PRO A 392 -13.34 -22.06 -3.70
N TRP A 393 -12.21 -21.39 -3.84
CA TRP A 393 -12.02 -20.30 -4.79
C TRP A 393 -10.66 -20.51 -5.44
N ASP A 394 -10.62 -20.65 -6.75
CA ASP A 394 -9.38 -20.83 -7.49
C ASP A 394 -8.53 -19.53 -7.51
N PRO A 395 -7.28 -19.56 -7.01
CA PRO A 395 -6.37 -18.41 -7.06
C PRO A 395 -5.93 -17.99 -8.47
N TYR A 396 -6.11 -18.81 -9.50
CA TYR A 396 -5.70 -18.48 -10.87
C TYR A 396 -6.85 -18.00 -11.76
N GLU A 397 -8.05 -17.89 -11.20
CA GLU A 397 -9.22 -17.42 -11.93
C GLU A 397 -9.22 -15.88 -12.09
N ASN A 398 -9.55 -15.39 -13.29
CA ASN A 398 -9.79 -13.98 -13.60
C ASN A 398 -8.64 -13.04 -13.18
N LEU A 399 -7.39 -13.46 -13.44
CA LEU A 399 -6.19 -12.70 -13.10
C LEU A 399 -6.03 -11.44 -13.99
N PRO A 400 -5.69 -10.28 -13.40
CA PRO A 400 -5.30 -9.10 -14.17
C PRO A 400 -3.98 -9.31 -14.91
N ARG A 401 -3.76 -8.54 -16.00
CA ARG A 401 -2.49 -8.54 -16.74
C ARG A 401 -1.28 -8.24 -15.85
N ASP A 402 -1.45 -7.36 -14.86
CA ASP A 402 -0.40 -7.05 -13.87
C ASP A 402 0.07 -8.28 -13.09
N TYR A 403 -0.78 -9.30 -12.94
CA TYR A 403 -0.45 -10.56 -12.26
C TYR A 403 0.45 -11.47 -13.10
N ALA A 404 0.54 -11.26 -14.42
CA ALA A 404 1.49 -11.99 -15.27
C ALA A 404 2.91 -11.40 -15.18
N ARG A 405 3.03 -10.15 -14.69
CA ARG A 405 4.30 -9.43 -14.55
C ARG A 405 5.09 -9.78 -13.28
N ILE A 406 4.44 -10.43 -12.32
CA ILE A 406 5.03 -10.73 -11.02
C ILE A 406 5.74 -12.09 -11.01
N PHE A 407 6.71 -12.22 -10.12
CA PHE A 407 7.37 -13.48 -9.83
C PHE A 407 6.71 -14.20 -8.67
N GLN A 408 6.48 -15.51 -8.83
CA GLN A 408 5.90 -16.37 -7.81
C GLN A 408 6.96 -17.32 -7.24
N PHE A 409 6.90 -17.55 -5.93
CA PHE A 409 7.67 -18.58 -5.25
C PHE A 409 6.86 -19.86 -5.09
N GLN A 410 7.49 -21.01 -5.29
CA GLN A 410 6.91 -22.30 -4.89
C GLN A 410 6.91 -22.43 -3.37
N ASP A 411 8.06 -22.17 -2.72
CA ASP A 411 8.20 -22.09 -1.27
C ASP A 411 9.15 -20.96 -0.90
N PHE A 412 8.60 -19.90 -0.32
CA PHE A 412 9.35 -18.71 0.07
C PHE A 412 10.40 -19.01 1.15
N LYS A 413 10.05 -19.76 2.21
CA LYS A 413 10.96 -20.00 3.35
C LYS A 413 12.12 -20.91 3.00
N ARG A 414 11.92 -21.84 2.06
CA ARG A 414 13.01 -22.66 1.53
C ARG A 414 13.95 -21.82 0.65
N THR A 415 13.38 -20.97 -0.19
CA THR A 415 14.15 -20.07 -1.06
C THR A 415 14.98 -19.08 -0.23
N GLU A 416 14.38 -18.45 0.77
CA GLU A 416 15.05 -17.52 1.70
C GLU A 416 16.27 -18.16 2.37
N ARG A 417 16.13 -19.37 2.94
CA ARG A 417 17.26 -20.09 3.55
C ARG A 417 18.35 -20.42 2.54
N SER A 418 17.98 -20.79 1.31
CA SER A 418 18.96 -21.06 0.26
C SER A 418 19.70 -19.80 -0.18
N VAL A 419 19.02 -18.66 -0.29
CA VAL A 419 19.62 -17.38 -0.67
C VAL A 419 20.58 -16.90 0.42
N ARG A 420 20.18 -17.01 1.69
CA ARG A 420 21.05 -16.67 2.82
C ARG A 420 22.31 -17.52 2.85
N ARG A 421 22.18 -18.85 2.70
CA ARG A 421 23.32 -19.76 2.66
C ARG A 421 24.28 -19.45 1.50
N LYS A 422 23.75 -19.20 0.30
CA LYS A 422 24.57 -18.80 -0.85
C LYS A 422 25.36 -17.52 -0.57
N SER A 423 24.72 -16.52 0.02
CA SER A 423 25.38 -15.26 0.37
C SER A 423 26.55 -15.44 1.37
N GLU A 424 26.53 -16.49 2.18
CA GLU A 424 27.62 -16.82 3.12
C GLU A 424 28.72 -17.66 2.45
N GLU A 425 28.41 -18.38 1.37
CA GLU A 425 29.33 -19.24 0.60
C GLU A 425 29.99 -18.50 -0.59
N ASP A 426 29.51 -17.30 -0.95
CA ASP A 426 30.03 -16.50 -2.06
C ASP A 426 31.51 -16.12 -1.81
N ASN A 427 32.41 -16.53 -2.71
CA ASN A 427 33.85 -16.26 -2.57
C ASN A 427 34.27 -14.85 -3.06
N ASN A 428 33.44 -14.19 -3.86
CA ASN A 428 33.73 -12.90 -4.49
C ASN A 428 33.30 -11.72 -3.61
N THR A 429 33.77 -11.70 -2.36
CA THR A 429 33.26 -10.82 -1.32
C THR A 429 34.35 -9.96 -0.68
N VAL A 430 33.96 -8.75 -0.24
CA VAL A 430 34.79 -7.88 0.58
C VAL A 430 34.39 -8.02 2.05
N GLU A 431 35.38 -8.34 2.89
CA GLU A 431 35.19 -8.48 4.34
C GLU A 431 34.75 -7.17 5.02
N PRO A 432 33.85 -7.25 6.02
CA PRO A 432 33.40 -6.08 6.78
C PRO A 432 34.58 -5.41 7.51
N GLY A 433 34.52 -4.09 7.65
CA GLY A 433 35.59 -3.26 8.20
C GLY A 433 36.60 -2.75 7.16
N THR A 434 36.50 -3.19 5.91
CA THR A 434 37.34 -2.71 4.81
C THR A 434 36.81 -1.39 4.26
N ARG A 435 37.70 -0.43 3.99
CA ARG A 435 37.37 0.84 3.33
C ARG A 435 37.50 0.70 1.82
N VAL A 436 36.41 0.93 1.11
CA VAL A 436 36.28 0.68 -0.33
C VAL A 436 35.67 1.87 -1.06
N THR A 437 35.98 1.96 -2.36
CA THR A 437 35.30 2.82 -3.33
C THR A 437 34.45 1.95 -4.23
N ILE A 438 33.12 2.11 -4.16
CA ILE A 438 32.16 1.35 -4.95
C ILE A 438 31.77 2.19 -6.16
N HIS A 439 31.92 1.63 -7.36
CA HIS A 439 31.48 2.27 -8.60
C HIS A 439 30.12 1.69 -8.99
N LEU A 440 29.07 2.50 -9.04
CA LEU A 440 27.72 2.12 -9.44
C LEU A 440 27.43 2.59 -10.86
N ARG A 441 26.76 1.75 -11.67
CA ARG A 441 26.38 2.08 -13.05
C ARG A 441 25.03 2.81 -13.11
N ASP A 442 24.91 3.73 -14.07
CA ASP A 442 23.68 4.43 -14.47
C ASP A 442 22.97 5.20 -13.33
N VAL A 443 23.74 5.80 -12.42
CA VAL A 443 23.18 6.57 -11.29
C VAL A 443 23.02 8.05 -11.65
N PRO A 444 21.88 8.70 -11.34
CA PRO A 444 21.68 10.12 -11.61
C PRO A 444 22.58 11.02 -10.74
N GLU A 445 23.00 12.16 -11.30
CA GLU A 445 23.88 13.15 -10.63
C GLU A 445 23.30 13.66 -9.29
N ALA A 446 21.96 13.75 -9.20
CA ALA A 446 21.26 14.17 -7.99
C ALA A 446 21.59 13.30 -6.76
N ALA A 447 21.97 12.03 -6.95
CA ALA A 447 22.36 11.14 -5.86
C ALA A 447 23.68 11.55 -5.20
N ALA A 448 24.62 12.12 -5.97
CA ALA A 448 25.93 12.55 -5.47
C ALA A 448 25.86 13.86 -4.67
N LYS A 449 24.96 14.76 -5.08
CA LYS A 449 24.75 16.07 -4.43
C LYS A 449 24.07 15.95 -3.07
N ARG A 450 23.53 14.78 -2.73
CA ARG A 450 22.89 14.53 -1.43
C ARG A 450 23.97 14.38 -0.35
N GLY A 451 23.82 15.12 0.74
CA GLY A 451 24.82 15.13 1.82
C GLY A 451 25.03 13.80 2.54
N LEU A 452 24.04 12.91 2.53
CA LEU A 452 24.09 11.57 3.13
C LEU A 452 23.83 10.50 2.06
N VAL A 453 24.90 9.89 1.57
CA VAL A 453 24.82 8.75 0.64
C VAL A 453 24.94 7.46 1.42
N ILE A 454 23.92 6.62 1.32
CA ILE A 454 23.86 5.32 1.98
C ILE A 454 23.62 4.26 0.92
N LEU A 455 24.33 3.15 1.02
CA LEU A 455 24.15 1.99 0.15
C LEU A 455 23.80 0.76 0.97
N PHE A 456 22.84 -0.02 0.48
CA PHE A 456 22.48 -1.33 1.02
C PHE A 456 22.66 -2.40 -0.04
N SER A 457 23.32 -3.51 0.30
CA SER A 457 23.33 -4.68 -0.58
C SER A 457 21.97 -5.37 -0.54
N LEU A 458 21.57 -5.88 -1.70
CA LEU A 458 20.34 -6.64 -1.88
C LEU A 458 20.65 -8.13 -2.00
N PHE A 459 19.74 -8.95 -1.50
CA PHE A 459 19.81 -10.38 -1.72
C PHE A 459 19.41 -10.75 -3.15
N GLN A 460 19.78 -11.98 -3.55
CA GLN A 460 19.38 -12.55 -4.82
C GLN A 460 17.84 -12.49 -4.99
N HIS A 461 17.38 -11.97 -6.12
CA HIS A 461 15.96 -11.80 -6.46
C HIS A 461 15.16 -10.75 -5.65
N GLU A 462 15.79 -9.95 -4.79
CA GLU A 462 15.09 -8.88 -4.03
C GLU A 462 14.66 -7.70 -4.92
N HIS A 463 15.19 -7.58 -6.14
CA HIS A 463 14.75 -6.58 -7.13
C HIS A 463 13.45 -6.98 -7.86
N LYS A 464 13.17 -8.28 -7.93
CA LYS A 464 12.00 -8.81 -8.64
C LYS A 464 10.71 -8.46 -7.91
N LYS A 465 9.65 -8.12 -8.65
CA LYS A 465 8.36 -7.72 -8.07
C LYS A 465 7.44 -8.92 -7.81
N SER A 466 6.75 -8.91 -6.68
CA SER A 466 5.75 -9.89 -6.29
C SER A 466 4.60 -9.24 -5.52
N VAL A 467 3.67 -10.06 -5.02
CA VAL A 467 2.61 -9.64 -4.09
C VAL A 467 3.14 -9.73 -2.67
N LEU A 468 3.24 -8.58 -2.02
CA LEU A 468 3.72 -8.46 -0.65
C LEU A 468 2.54 -8.33 0.31
N HIS A 469 2.71 -8.93 1.49
CA HIS A 469 1.75 -8.82 2.59
C HIS A 469 2.45 -8.24 3.82
N PHE A 470 1.76 -7.36 4.52
CA PHE A 470 2.26 -6.73 5.73
C PHE A 470 1.19 -6.80 6.81
N THR A 471 1.55 -7.31 7.99
CA THR A 471 0.69 -7.21 9.16
C THR A 471 0.84 -5.82 9.76
N VAL A 472 -0.23 -5.04 9.73
CA VAL A 472 -0.22 -3.63 10.13
C VAL A 472 -1.24 -3.38 11.23
N GLN A 473 -0.87 -2.52 12.17
CA GLN A 473 -1.71 -2.02 13.25
C GLN A 473 -1.70 -0.50 13.22
N ARG A 474 -2.88 0.10 13.37
CA ARG A 474 -3.06 1.54 13.33
C ARG A 474 -2.40 2.19 14.55
N ASN A 475 -1.71 3.31 14.32
CA ASN A 475 -1.16 4.11 15.41
C ASN A 475 -2.29 4.73 16.24
N THR A 476 -2.10 4.82 17.56
CA THR A 476 -3.13 5.32 18.49
C THR A 476 -3.37 6.82 18.36
N GLU A 477 -2.36 7.58 17.93
CA GLU A 477 -2.44 9.03 17.78
C GLU A 477 -3.04 9.47 16.45
N TYR A 478 -3.15 8.55 15.49
CA TYR A 478 -3.68 8.87 14.18
C TYR A 478 -5.19 8.63 14.12
N ASP A 479 -5.95 9.70 14.32
CA ASP A 479 -7.42 9.69 14.27
C ASP A 479 -7.99 9.89 12.87
N GLY A 480 -7.16 10.22 11.88
CA GLY A 480 -7.61 10.44 10.50
C GLY A 480 -8.18 9.18 9.84
N SER A 481 -9.29 9.30 9.11
CA SER A 481 -9.88 8.16 8.41
C SER A 481 -8.94 7.61 7.32
N VAL A 482 -8.74 6.30 7.33
CA VAL A 482 -7.87 5.57 6.38
C VAL A 482 -8.71 4.59 5.57
N ARG A 483 -8.90 4.90 4.30
CA ARG A 483 -9.62 4.02 3.37
C ARG A 483 -8.63 3.08 2.67
N SER A 484 -9.06 1.84 2.43
CA SER A 484 -8.37 0.94 1.51
C SER A 484 -8.20 1.60 0.13
N LYS A 485 -7.02 1.44 -0.47
CA LYS A 485 -6.59 2.05 -1.74
C LYS A 485 -6.24 3.54 -1.68
N ASP A 486 -6.29 4.19 -0.53
CA ASP A 486 -5.71 5.54 -0.41
C ASP A 486 -4.18 5.47 -0.58
N PRO A 487 -3.54 6.45 -1.23
CA PRO A 487 -2.09 6.45 -1.39
C PRO A 487 -1.40 6.64 -0.04
N MET A 488 -0.40 5.82 0.23
CA MET A 488 0.42 5.82 1.45
C MET A 488 1.88 5.56 1.08
N ILE A 489 2.81 6.15 1.83
CA ILE A 489 4.23 5.76 1.74
C ILE A 489 4.45 4.56 2.64
N LEU A 490 4.87 3.45 2.04
CA LEU A 490 5.35 2.26 2.72
C LEU A 490 6.86 2.34 2.85
N CYS A 491 7.36 2.41 4.08
CA CYS A 491 8.78 2.22 4.37
C CYS A 491 8.99 0.78 4.87
N VAL A 492 9.82 0.02 4.17
CA VAL A 492 10.14 -1.39 4.46
C VAL A 492 11.63 -1.59 4.35
N GLY A 493 12.27 -1.85 5.49
CA GLY A 493 13.74 -1.93 5.58
C GLY A 493 14.39 -0.65 5.01
N PRO A 494 15.29 -0.76 4.02
CA PRO A 494 15.92 0.40 3.40
C PRO A 494 15.03 1.11 2.37
N ARG A 495 13.99 0.44 1.83
CA ARG A 495 13.22 0.90 0.67
C ARG A 495 11.98 1.69 1.07
N ARG A 496 11.57 2.62 0.19
CA ARG A 496 10.36 3.45 0.33
C ARG A 496 9.55 3.41 -0.95
N PHE A 497 8.24 3.19 -0.83
CA PHE A 497 7.33 3.08 -1.97
C PHE A 497 6.05 3.85 -1.73
N VAL A 498 5.53 4.51 -2.76
CA VAL A 498 4.15 4.98 -2.78
C VAL A 498 3.26 3.82 -3.19
N ILE A 499 2.34 3.44 -2.31
CA ILE A 499 1.46 2.28 -2.47
C ILE A 499 0.00 2.65 -2.25
N ASN A 500 -0.90 1.87 -2.82
CA ASN A 500 -2.33 1.90 -2.51
C ASN A 500 -2.69 0.58 -1.83
N PRO A 501 -2.47 0.46 -0.51
CA PRO A 501 -2.63 -0.80 0.20
C PRO A 501 -4.08 -1.24 0.17
N ILE A 502 -4.26 -2.54 0.01
CA ILE A 502 -5.54 -3.20 0.24
C ILE A 502 -5.51 -3.83 1.63
N TYR A 503 -6.40 -3.38 2.50
CA TYR A 503 -6.55 -3.98 3.82
C TYR A 503 -7.46 -5.21 3.75
N SER A 504 -7.02 -6.27 4.41
CA SER A 504 -7.76 -7.51 4.58
C SER A 504 -7.71 -7.98 6.03
N GLN A 505 -8.71 -8.74 6.43
CA GLN A 505 -8.77 -9.30 7.77
C GLN A 505 -7.57 -10.24 8.02
N HIS A 506 -6.94 -10.11 9.18
CA HIS A 506 -5.95 -11.08 9.65
C HIS A 506 -6.67 -12.25 10.35
N THR A 507 -6.60 -13.45 9.77
CA THR A 507 -7.15 -14.65 10.40
C THR A 507 -6.34 -14.99 11.66
N ARG A 508 -7.04 -15.17 12.80
CA ARG A 508 -6.40 -15.45 14.10
C ARG A 508 -5.49 -16.69 13.98
N GLY A 509 -4.22 -16.53 14.32
CA GLY A 509 -3.19 -17.56 14.24
C GLY A 509 -2.33 -17.53 12.98
N GLY A 510 -2.54 -16.58 12.05
CA GLY A 510 -1.71 -16.44 10.84
C GLY A 510 -1.77 -17.63 9.87
N GLY A 511 -2.64 -18.59 10.15
CA GLY A 511 -2.82 -19.79 9.35
C GLY A 511 -3.57 -19.49 8.05
N LYS A 512 -3.16 -20.18 6.98
CA LYS A 512 -3.94 -20.23 5.74
C LYS A 512 -5.27 -20.91 6.06
N GLY A 513 -6.39 -20.20 5.90
CA GLY A 513 -7.71 -20.84 5.91
C GLY A 513 -7.75 -21.94 4.85
N PRO A 514 -8.69 -22.90 4.93
CA PRO A 514 -8.74 -24.03 3.99
C PRO A 514 -8.86 -23.59 2.53
N ASN A 515 -9.41 -22.39 2.27
CA ASN A 515 -9.52 -21.78 0.95
C ASN A 515 -8.62 -20.53 0.74
N ASN A 516 -7.82 -20.13 1.72
CA ASN A 516 -6.97 -18.92 1.71
C ASN A 516 -7.69 -17.61 1.26
N VAL A 517 -9.00 -17.51 1.51
CA VAL A 517 -9.81 -16.32 1.18
C VAL A 517 -9.93 -15.41 2.42
N HIS A 518 -9.61 -14.13 2.24
CA HIS A 518 -9.61 -13.13 3.31
C HIS A 518 -10.57 -11.99 2.96
N LYS A 519 -11.32 -11.53 3.97
CA LYS A 519 -12.31 -10.47 3.78
C LYS A 519 -11.58 -9.15 3.54
N PHE A 520 -11.96 -8.44 2.48
CA PHE A 520 -11.54 -7.06 2.25
C PHE A 520 -12.18 -6.13 3.28
N GLU A 521 -11.39 -5.21 3.83
CA GLU A 521 -11.89 -4.16 4.72
C GLU A 521 -11.83 -2.82 4.00
N ARG A 522 -12.94 -2.06 4.02
CA ARG A 522 -13.03 -0.75 3.36
C ARG A 522 -12.22 0.31 4.10
N PHE A 523 -12.24 0.25 5.42
CA PHE A 523 -11.53 1.19 6.30
C PHE A 523 -10.58 0.43 7.23
N PHE A 524 -9.47 1.07 7.57
CA PHE A 524 -8.51 0.53 8.52
C PHE A 524 -8.86 0.99 9.94
N ARG A 525 -9.41 0.05 10.72
CA ARG A 525 -9.96 0.32 12.06
C ARG A 525 -8.87 0.29 13.14
N HIS A 526 -9.07 1.03 14.23
CA HIS A 526 -8.20 0.96 15.41
C HIS A 526 -8.38 -0.35 16.19
N GLY A 527 -7.32 -0.78 16.88
CA GLY A 527 -7.34 -1.94 17.78
C GLY A 527 -7.36 -3.31 17.11
N VAL A 528 -7.52 -3.37 15.78
CA VAL A 528 -7.47 -4.61 15.00
C VAL A 528 -6.20 -4.63 14.15
N THR A 529 -5.52 -5.78 14.12
CA THR A 529 -4.42 -6.01 13.20
C THR A 529 -4.97 -6.46 11.85
N ASN A 530 -4.61 -5.73 10.79
CA ASN A 530 -5.02 -6.05 9.43
C ASN A 530 -3.81 -6.48 8.61
N VAL A 531 -4.07 -7.12 7.46
CA VAL A 531 -3.04 -7.41 6.47
C VAL A 531 -3.17 -6.44 5.30
N ALA A 532 -2.19 -5.57 5.14
CA ALA A 532 -2.03 -4.72 3.96
C ALA A 532 -1.36 -5.50 2.84
N THR A 533 -1.98 -5.52 1.66
CA THR A 533 -1.44 -6.20 0.46
C THR A 533 -1.15 -5.19 -0.63
N THR A 534 0.03 -5.31 -1.24
CA THR A 534 0.49 -4.43 -2.32
C THR A 534 1.40 -5.18 -3.28
N TYR A 535 1.56 -4.67 -4.50
CA TYR A 535 2.67 -5.08 -5.36
C TYR A 535 3.93 -4.36 -4.91
N GLY A 536 5.08 -5.02 -5.00
CA GLY A 536 6.37 -4.41 -4.69
C GLY A 536 7.51 -5.39 -4.88
N PRO A 537 8.76 -4.91 -4.81
CA PRO A 537 9.92 -5.78 -4.86
C PRO A 537 9.94 -6.73 -3.67
N ILE A 538 10.38 -7.96 -3.92
CA ILE A 538 10.48 -9.00 -2.90
C ILE A 538 11.40 -8.54 -1.78
N VAL A 539 11.10 -8.99 -0.57
CA VAL A 539 11.85 -8.68 0.64
C VAL A 539 12.13 -9.99 1.37
N TYR A 540 13.36 -10.17 1.85
CA TYR A 540 13.74 -11.31 2.68
C TYR A 540 13.94 -10.93 4.15
N GLY A 541 13.69 -11.87 5.05
CA GLY A 541 13.77 -11.67 6.49
C GLY A 541 12.53 -11.01 7.10
N ASN A 542 12.53 -10.96 8.43
CA ASN A 542 11.48 -10.29 9.20
C ASN A 542 11.73 -8.78 9.22
N GLN A 543 11.32 -8.09 8.16
CA GLN A 543 11.44 -6.63 8.09
C GLN A 543 10.28 -5.95 8.81
N SER A 544 10.59 -4.88 9.55
CA SER A 544 9.59 -3.93 10.03
C SER A 544 9.03 -3.11 8.87
N CYS A 545 7.76 -2.72 8.99
CA CYS A 545 7.13 -1.83 8.04
C CYS A 545 6.40 -0.70 8.76
N MET A 546 6.36 0.46 8.13
CA MET A 546 5.57 1.61 8.58
C MET A 546 4.83 2.21 7.40
N LEU A 547 3.61 2.70 7.66
CA LEU A 547 2.81 3.42 6.70
C LEU A 547 2.75 4.89 7.12
N LEU A 548 3.24 5.74 6.24
CA LEU A 548 3.24 7.19 6.38
C LEU A 548 2.24 7.79 5.41
N ARG A 549 1.59 8.86 5.84
CA ARG A 549 0.77 9.71 4.98
C ARG A 549 1.45 11.06 4.81
N GLU A 550 1.60 11.48 3.57
CA GLU A 550 2.12 12.81 3.26
C GLU A 550 1.14 13.89 3.70
N THR A 551 1.71 14.95 4.26
CA THR A 551 1.03 16.20 4.63
C THR A 551 1.50 17.29 3.65
N SER A 552 0.97 18.52 3.73
CA SER A 552 1.46 19.67 2.94
C SER A 552 2.99 19.85 3.06
N ASN A 553 3.55 19.54 4.22
CA ASN A 553 4.99 19.47 4.44
C ASN A 553 5.49 18.03 4.26
N GLU A 554 6.33 17.80 3.25
CA GLU A 554 6.96 16.49 2.99
C GLU A 554 7.74 15.97 4.21
N GLN A 555 8.40 16.87 4.95
CA GLN A 555 9.23 16.51 6.11
C GLN A 555 8.45 16.33 7.42
N ALA A 556 7.12 16.44 7.40
CA ALA A 556 6.25 16.17 8.54
C ALA A 556 5.13 15.19 8.18
N PRO A 557 5.47 13.94 7.78
CA PRO A 557 4.47 12.94 7.46
C PRO A 557 3.80 12.41 8.73
N HIS A 558 2.52 12.04 8.63
CA HIS A 558 1.81 11.40 9.74
C HIS A 558 2.06 9.89 9.76
N LEU A 559 2.44 9.36 10.92
CA LEU A 559 2.54 7.91 11.14
C LEU A 559 1.17 7.28 11.30
N VAL A 560 0.70 6.61 10.25
CA VAL A 560 -0.63 5.99 10.20
C VAL A 560 -0.63 4.61 10.82
N ALA A 561 0.38 3.78 10.48
CA ALA A 561 0.42 2.39 10.90
C ALA A 561 1.84 1.89 11.09
N MET A 562 1.97 0.92 11.99
CA MET A 562 3.19 0.19 12.30
C MET A 562 2.95 -1.29 12.03
N GLY A 563 3.97 -2.02 11.61
CA GLY A 563 3.78 -3.41 11.26
C GLY A 563 5.05 -4.18 10.95
N SER A 564 4.87 -5.38 10.42
CA SER A 564 5.93 -6.25 9.95
C SER A 564 5.57 -6.92 8.64
N PHE A 565 6.59 -7.27 7.88
CA PHE A 565 6.47 -8.09 6.68
C PHE A 565 5.94 -9.49 7.00
N LEU A 566 5.02 -9.96 6.16
CA LEU A 566 4.52 -11.33 6.11
C LEU A 566 4.99 -11.98 4.80
N ASN A 567 5.18 -13.29 4.80
CA ASN A 567 5.63 -14.02 3.62
C ASN A 567 4.80 -13.64 2.37
N PRO A 568 5.45 -13.42 1.21
CA PRO A 568 4.76 -13.12 -0.03
C PRO A 568 3.99 -14.36 -0.49
N ASP A 569 2.71 -14.21 -0.77
CA ASP A 569 1.82 -15.32 -1.17
C ASP A 569 0.86 -14.88 -2.27
N THR A 570 1.16 -15.23 -3.51
CA THR A 570 0.28 -14.96 -4.66
C THR A 570 -1.04 -15.72 -4.59
N THR A 571 -1.13 -16.77 -3.76
CA THR A 571 -2.37 -17.55 -3.61
C THR A 571 -3.36 -16.92 -2.64
N ARG A 572 -2.96 -15.85 -1.92
CA ARG A 572 -3.85 -15.17 -0.96
C ARG A 572 -4.94 -14.39 -1.70
N ILE A 573 -6.19 -14.82 -1.56
CA ILE A 573 -7.32 -14.18 -2.22
C ILE A 573 -7.94 -13.13 -1.29
N ILE A 574 -8.08 -11.90 -1.76
CA ILE A 574 -8.78 -10.83 -1.05
C ILE A 574 -10.15 -10.64 -1.69
N ALA A 575 -11.20 -10.95 -0.95
CA ALA A 575 -12.58 -10.90 -1.43
C ALA A 575 -13.33 -9.70 -0.84
N LYS A 576 -13.76 -8.78 -1.71
CA LYS A 576 -14.71 -7.73 -1.39
C LYS A 576 -16.10 -8.32 -1.28
N ARG A 577 -16.67 -8.22 -0.09
CA ARG A 577 -18.07 -8.54 0.18
C ARG A 577 -18.93 -7.31 -0.10
N ILE A 578 -20.11 -7.53 -0.66
CA ILE A 578 -21.21 -6.58 -0.73
C ILE A 578 -22.46 -7.31 -0.23
N ILE A 579 -23.30 -6.63 0.53
CA ILE A 579 -24.56 -7.14 1.02
C ILE A 579 -25.68 -6.33 0.38
N LEU A 580 -26.48 -6.98 -0.47
CA LEU A 580 -27.73 -6.39 -0.96
C LEU A 580 -28.82 -6.63 0.07
N THR A 581 -29.47 -5.57 0.50
CA THR A 581 -30.51 -5.59 1.54
C THR A 581 -31.89 -5.61 0.90
N GLY A 582 -32.86 -6.20 1.61
CA GLY A 582 -34.24 -6.26 1.18
C GLY A 582 -35.17 -6.39 2.38
N HIS A 583 -36.36 -5.81 2.27
CA HIS A 583 -37.33 -5.77 3.34
C HIS A 583 -38.46 -6.78 3.11
N PRO A 584 -38.77 -7.65 4.07
CA PRO A 584 -39.91 -8.54 3.98
C PRO A 584 -41.21 -7.75 4.08
N PHE A 585 -42.03 -7.82 3.03
CA PHE A 585 -43.32 -7.12 2.97
C PHE A 585 -44.46 -7.99 3.51
N LYS A 586 -44.63 -9.21 2.98
CA LYS A 586 -45.66 -10.17 3.39
C LYS A 586 -45.00 -11.46 3.85
N VAL A 587 -45.25 -11.87 5.09
CA VAL A 587 -44.68 -13.11 5.65
C VAL A 587 -45.78 -14.13 5.91
N HIS A 588 -45.56 -15.35 5.43
CA HIS A 588 -46.43 -16.50 5.63
C HIS A 588 -45.60 -17.69 6.12
N LYS A 589 -45.61 -17.94 7.43
CA LYS A 589 -44.83 -18.99 8.09
C LYS A 589 -43.34 -18.89 7.68
N LYS A 590 -42.87 -19.82 6.84
CA LYS A 590 -41.47 -19.90 6.35
C LYS A 590 -41.23 -19.21 5.01
N THR A 591 -42.27 -18.66 4.40
CA THR A 591 -42.18 -17.96 3.11
C THR A 591 -42.38 -16.48 3.31
N ALA A 592 -41.57 -15.65 2.65
CA ALA A 592 -41.71 -14.20 2.70
C ALA A 592 -41.62 -13.62 1.29
N THR A 593 -42.42 -12.59 1.04
CA THR A 593 -42.29 -11.73 -0.14
C THR A 593 -41.40 -10.56 0.23
N VAL A 594 -40.27 -10.40 -0.45
CA VAL A 594 -39.25 -9.38 -0.18
C VAL A 594 -39.33 -8.28 -1.25
N ARG A 595 -39.19 -7.03 -0.82
CA ARG A 595 -39.15 -5.83 -1.67
C ARG A 595 -37.84 -5.06 -1.48
N TYR A 596 -37.54 -4.16 -2.42
CA TYR A 596 -36.37 -3.26 -2.41
C TYR A 596 -34.99 -3.93 -2.49
N MET A 597 -34.94 -5.23 -2.76
CA MET A 597 -33.67 -5.90 -3.06
C MET A 597 -33.27 -5.75 -4.53
N PHE A 598 -34.24 -5.88 -5.43
CA PHE A 598 -34.09 -5.70 -6.87
C PHE A 598 -35.28 -4.92 -7.42
N PHE A 599 -35.10 -4.33 -8.60
CA PHE A 599 -36.15 -3.57 -9.30
C PHE A 599 -36.61 -4.25 -10.60
N ASN A 600 -35.86 -5.24 -11.11
CA ASN A 600 -36.20 -6.00 -12.32
C ASN A 600 -36.45 -7.48 -12.00
N ALA A 601 -37.36 -8.11 -12.73
CA ALA A 601 -37.63 -9.55 -12.62
C ALA A 601 -36.44 -10.43 -13.06
N ASP A 602 -35.74 -10.02 -14.13
CA ASP A 602 -34.56 -10.71 -14.64
C ASP A 602 -33.42 -10.79 -13.61
N ASP A 603 -33.22 -9.72 -12.85
CA ASP A 603 -32.19 -9.67 -11.81
C ASP A 603 -32.47 -10.72 -10.72
N VAL A 604 -33.75 -10.89 -10.34
CA VAL A 604 -34.17 -11.92 -9.37
C VAL A 604 -33.87 -13.33 -9.89
N LEU A 605 -34.06 -13.58 -11.18
CA LEU A 605 -33.76 -14.88 -11.80
C LEU A 605 -32.25 -15.14 -11.87
N TYR A 606 -31.46 -14.12 -12.23
CA TYR A 606 -29.99 -14.21 -12.27
C TYR A 606 -29.40 -14.55 -10.90
N PHE A 607 -29.88 -13.91 -9.83
CA PHE A 607 -29.39 -14.14 -8.46
C PHE A 607 -30.11 -15.28 -7.72
N LYS A 608 -31.02 -16.01 -8.37
CA LYS A 608 -31.78 -17.12 -7.76
C LYS A 608 -30.94 -18.22 -7.09
N PRO A 609 -29.77 -18.63 -7.62
CA PRO A 609 -28.96 -19.68 -6.99
C PRO A 609 -28.33 -19.27 -5.66
N ILE A 610 -28.30 -17.97 -5.34
CA ILE A 610 -27.57 -17.45 -4.19
C ILE A 610 -28.39 -17.67 -2.90
N GLN A 611 -27.68 -17.99 -1.82
CA GLN A 611 -28.28 -18.15 -0.50
C GLN A 611 -28.52 -16.78 0.15
N LEU A 612 -29.74 -16.59 0.65
CA LEU A 612 -30.13 -15.44 1.45
C LEU A 612 -29.85 -15.72 2.93
N HIS A 613 -29.47 -14.67 3.66
CA HIS A 613 -29.38 -14.67 5.11
C HIS A 613 -30.24 -13.54 5.67
N THR A 614 -30.64 -13.62 6.93
CA THR A 614 -31.26 -12.47 7.61
C THR A 614 -30.41 -11.99 8.77
N LYS A 615 -30.61 -10.74 9.21
CA LYS A 615 -29.89 -10.19 10.37
C LYS A 615 -30.19 -10.99 11.65
N HIS A 616 -31.36 -11.61 11.74
CA HIS A 616 -31.74 -12.53 12.83
C HIS A 616 -31.21 -13.97 12.66
N GLY A 617 -30.31 -14.22 11.71
CA GLY A 617 -29.61 -15.50 11.56
C GLY A 617 -30.39 -16.60 10.84
N ARG A 618 -31.46 -16.26 10.10
CA ARG A 618 -32.17 -17.22 9.25
C ARG A 618 -31.48 -17.37 7.91
N THR A 619 -31.68 -18.52 7.27
CA THR A 619 -31.12 -18.81 5.95
C THR A 619 -32.22 -19.24 4.99
N GLY A 620 -32.10 -18.82 3.73
CA GLY A 620 -33.15 -19.08 2.74
C GLY A 620 -32.67 -18.99 1.30
N HIS A 621 -33.60 -19.20 0.38
CA HIS A 621 -33.37 -19.15 -1.07
C HIS A 621 -34.55 -18.49 -1.79
N ILE A 622 -34.26 -17.90 -2.94
CA ILE A 622 -35.27 -17.30 -3.82
C ILE A 622 -36.03 -18.42 -4.53
N ARG A 623 -37.37 -18.38 -4.47
CA ARG A 623 -38.25 -19.34 -5.15
C ARG A 623 -38.61 -18.86 -6.55
N GLN A 624 -39.15 -17.64 -6.66
CA GLN A 624 -39.61 -17.04 -7.91
C GLN A 624 -39.66 -15.51 -7.78
N SER A 625 -39.56 -14.82 -8.92
CA SER A 625 -39.95 -13.41 -9.05
C SER A 625 -41.47 -13.26 -9.00
N LEU A 626 -41.94 -12.11 -8.52
CA LEU A 626 -43.34 -11.72 -8.48
C LEU A 626 -43.48 -10.38 -9.22
N GLY A 627 -44.21 -10.39 -10.34
CA GLY A 627 -44.39 -9.19 -11.17
C GLY A 627 -43.10 -8.72 -11.85
N THR A 628 -43.13 -7.49 -12.36
CA THR A 628 -42.05 -6.86 -13.15
C THR A 628 -41.09 -6.05 -12.29
N HIS A 629 -41.55 -5.47 -11.18
CA HIS A 629 -40.80 -4.54 -10.31
C HIS A 629 -39.83 -5.20 -9.32
N GLY A 630 -39.37 -6.43 -9.59
CA GLY A 630 -38.32 -7.08 -8.78
C GLY A 630 -38.76 -7.59 -7.40
N TYR A 631 -40.06 -7.69 -7.11
CA TYR A 631 -40.52 -8.42 -5.92
C TYR A 631 -40.12 -9.88 -6.05
N LEU A 632 -39.72 -10.50 -4.94
CA LEU A 632 -39.32 -11.90 -4.92
C LEU A 632 -40.00 -12.65 -3.80
N LYS A 633 -40.31 -13.92 -4.05
CA LYS A 633 -40.77 -14.87 -3.03
C LYS A 633 -39.57 -15.69 -2.57
N ALA A 634 -39.23 -15.60 -1.30
CA ALA A 634 -38.16 -16.37 -0.68
C ALA A 634 -38.71 -17.39 0.32
N HIS A 635 -38.03 -18.54 0.42
CA HIS A 635 -38.29 -19.58 1.40
C HIS A 635 -37.12 -19.67 2.38
N PHE A 636 -37.41 -19.77 3.67
CA PHE A 636 -36.42 -19.79 4.74
C PHE A 636 -36.54 -21.04 5.62
N ASP A 637 -35.51 -21.32 6.39
CA ASP A 637 -35.44 -22.44 7.34
C ASP A 637 -36.53 -22.36 8.43
N GLY A 638 -36.78 -21.15 8.94
CA GLY A 638 -37.69 -20.84 10.03
C GLY A 638 -38.67 -19.69 9.74
N PRO A 639 -39.55 -19.36 10.70
CA PRO A 639 -40.42 -18.21 10.60
C PRO A 639 -39.62 -16.91 10.66
N ILE A 640 -40.02 -15.92 9.85
CA ILE A 640 -39.38 -14.60 9.75
C ILE A 640 -40.28 -13.53 10.36
N ASN A 641 -39.65 -12.51 10.93
CA ASN A 641 -40.35 -11.30 11.38
C ASN A 641 -40.43 -10.26 10.26
N GLN A 642 -41.50 -9.48 10.20
CA GLN A 642 -41.66 -8.39 9.23
C GLN A 642 -40.63 -7.26 9.44
N MET A 643 -40.10 -7.12 10.65
CA MET A 643 -39.02 -6.17 10.98
C MET A 643 -37.61 -6.71 10.68
N ASP A 644 -37.49 -7.95 10.17
CA ASP A 644 -36.20 -8.52 9.79
C ASP A 644 -35.70 -7.88 8.48
N THR A 645 -34.39 -7.94 8.23
CA THR A 645 -33.78 -7.53 6.96
C THR A 645 -33.21 -8.76 6.28
N VAL A 646 -33.61 -9.00 5.04
CA VAL A 646 -33.09 -10.06 4.21
C VAL A 646 -31.87 -9.53 3.47
N CYS A 647 -30.79 -10.29 3.52
CA CYS A 647 -29.48 -9.90 3.04
C CYS A 647 -28.96 -10.95 2.07
N MET A 648 -28.37 -10.51 0.96
CA MET A 648 -27.71 -11.38 -0.02
C MET A 648 -26.23 -11.00 -0.12
N PRO A 649 -25.30 -11.89 0.29
CA PRO A 649 -23.88 -11.60 0.25
C PRO A 649 -23.29 -11.96 -1.12
N LEU A 650 -22.66 -10.99 -1.75
CA LEU A 650 -21.96 -11.10 -3.02
C LEU A 650 -20.47 -10.87 -2.80
N TYR A 651 -19.63 -11.63 -3.50
CA TYR A 651 -18.18 -11.57 -3.36
C TYR A 651 -17.48 -11.33 -4.69
N LYS A 652 -16.45 -10.49 -4.68
CA LYS A 652 -15.56 -10.25 -5.82
C LYS A 652 -14.12 -10.22 -5.36
N ARG A 653 -13.21 -10.85 -6.11
CA ARG A 653 -11.78 -10.75 -5.85
C ARG A 653 -11.26 -9.36 -6.22
N VAL A 654 -10.43 -8.78 -5.36
CA VAL A 654 -9.82 -7.46 -5.56
C VAL A 654 -8.31 -7.60 -5.55
N TYR A 655 -7.67 -6.89 -6.48
CA TYR A 655 -6.22 -6.83 -6.64
C TYR A 655 -5.69 -5.44 -6.28
N PRO A 656 -4.48 -5.33 -5.71
CA PRO A 656 -3.85 -4.05 -5.41
C PRO A 656 -3.48 -3.31 -6.70
N LYS A 657 -3.12 -2.02 -6.57
CA LYS A 657 -2.51 -1.27 -7.67
C LYS A 657 -0.98 -1.41 -7.61
N TRP A 658 -0.33 -1.19 -8.75
CA TRP A 658 1.13 -1.23 -8.82
C TRP A 658 1.76 -0.13 -7.96
N SER A 659 2.85 -0.47 -7.28
CA SER A 659 3.61 0.48 -6.46
C SER A 659 4.55 1.31 -7.31
N ARG A 660 4.84 2.52 -6.83
CA ARG A 660 5.85 3.43 -7.39
C ARG A 660 6.96 3.62 -6.38
N LEU A 661 8.18 3.83 -6.87
CA LEU A 661 9.29 4.23 -5.99
C LEU A 661 8.97 5.62 -5.42
N TRP A 662 9.27 5.82 -4.14
CA TRP A 662 9.15 7.15 -3.54
C TRP A 662 10.47 7.91 -3.72
N THR A 663 10.40 9.12 -4.26
CA THR A 663 11.54 10.01 -4.47
C THR A 663 11.22 11.36 -3.81
N ALA A 664 12.13 11.85 -2.97
CA ALA A 664 11.98 13.13 -2.29
C ALA A 664 12.08 14.29 -3.30
N GLY A 665 11.11 15.21 -3.31
CA GLY A 665 11.10 16.40 -4.18
C GLY A 665 10.25 16.31 -5.46
N GLU A 666 9.58 15.19 -5.75
CA GLU A 666 8.54 15.11 -6.82
C GLU A 666 7.12 15.35 -6.27
N GLY A 667 6.99 15.97 -5.10
CA GLY A 667 5.72 16.33 -4.47
C GLY A 667 5.01 17.53 -5.12
N GLY A 668 4.70 17.44 -6.42
CA GLY A 668 3.45 18.04 -6.86
C GLY A 668 2.29 17.34 -6.12
N PRO A 669 1.15 18.01 -5.87
CA PRO A 669 0.00 17.35 -5.26
C PRO A 669 -0.23 16.04 -6.01
N ILE A 670 -0.33 14.92 -5.29
CA ILE A 670 -0.54 13.58 -5.86
C ILE A 670 -1.78 13.66 -6.76
N SER A 671 -1.55 14.00 -8.03
CA SER A 671 -2.61 14.09 -9.00
C SER A 671 -3.06 12.66 -9.21
N LEU A 672 -4.37 12.45 -9.05
CA LEU A 672 -5.02 11.25 -9.51
C LEU A 672 -4.85 11.20 -11.03
N ALA A 673 -3.67 10.77 -11.49
CA ALA A 673 -3.44 10.42 -12.88
C ALA A 673 -4.25 9.15 -13.15
N ILE A 674 -5.51 9.39 -13.47
CA ILE A 674 -6.32 8.48 -14.26
C ILE A 674 -5.53 8.32 -15.56
N HIS A 675 -5.10 7.09 -15.84
CA HIS A 675 -4.66 6.70 -17.16
C HIS A 675 -5.87 6.83 -18.09
N ASP A 676 -6.10 8.02 -18.65
CA ASP A 676 -6.85 8.14 -19.89
C ASP A 676 -5.90 7.77 -21.01
N GLY A 677 -6.27 6.70 -21.70
CA GLY A 677 -5.51 6.15 -22.82
C GLY A 677 -5.38 7.19 -23.93
N ALA A 678 -4.22 7.17 -24.55
CA ALA A 678 -3.93 7.84 -25.81
C ALA A 678 -5.02 7.55 -26.85
N LEU A 679 -5.86 8.54 -27.13
CA LEU A 679 -6.48 8.74 -28.44
C LEU A 679 -5.51 9.60 -29.25
N GLN A 680 -4.51 8.94 -29.83
CA GLN A 680 -3.73 9.52 -30.91
C GLN A 680 -4.57 9.48 -32.18
N THR A 681 -5.04 10.66 -32.59
CA THR A 681 -5.09 11.17 -33.96
C THR A 681 -4.92 10.12 -35.06
N VAL A 682 -6.04 9.70 -35.66
CA VAL A 682 -6.06 9.12 -37.00
C VAL A 682 -6.16 10.31 -37.96
N ASP A 683 -5.01 10.73 -38.49
CA ASP A 683 -4.96 11.62 -39.64
C ASP A 683 -5.23 10.82 -40.92
N ASP A 684 -6.09 11.42 -41.73
CA ASP A 684 -6.25 11.33 -43.18
C ASP A 684 -5.20 10.52 -43.97
N ALA A 685 -5.65 9.45 -44.61
CA ALA A 685 -5.16 8.99 -45.92
C ALA A 685 -6.11 7.95 -46.52
N MET A 686 -7.13 8.40 -47.25
CA MET A 686 -7.79 7.62 -48.31
C MET A 686 -7.97 8.54 -49.52
N GLU A 687 -6.97 8.53 -50.39
CA GLU A 687 -7.15 8.71 -51.82
C GLU A 687 -7.43 7.32 -52.45
N GLU A 688 -8.33 7.33 -53.44
CA GLU A 688 -8.87 6.26 -54.30
C GLU A 688 -10.09 5.47 -53.82
#